data_AF-A0A2J7YW75-F1
#
_entry.id   AF-A0A2J7YW75-F1
#
_cell.length_a   1.000
_cell.length_b   1.000
_cell.length_c   1.000
_cell.angle_alpha   90.00
_cell.angle_beta   90.00
_cell.angle_gamma   90.00
#
_symmetry.space_group_name_H-M   'P 1'
#
loop_
_entity.id
_entity.type
_entity.pdbx_description
1 polymer ?
#
loop_
_entity_poly.entity_id
_entity_poly.type
_entity_poly.pdbx_seq_one_letter_code
_entity_poly.pdbx_strand_id
1 'polypeptide(L)'
;MSLLCQVGARTRRSMMLIEEQVAAARQQMTGESLRAVRLRVKELPSWRSIVPCGTDTQLLLESILLQYIGNPQLSSRFPLGIAEVVPASSRLDIRFEHSALVRPALEMLPYRERGERTVHGAPGLWARVVGNSIEIAFARHPATGVIALTTLDRSDDVEGLLSAYETSLSAQRCVPLWTVDPGTLPPEKLRTGGRRRKPQPRTIIDDHRPAVALPSALLRRIRLWDRLSGHAGLKVSAATADHGLDWHIVREVHQGVSPHDDRLAAILSDPVAGPGLVTDEEGHRCDDGRCVMEFTAPTDRTSGWRSVLRVETVAASVPVPPVPQRPRHFTALDETAFPSHGLPHNAPAARHRSQRTRGADGDEPAAGRSTQLLAPRFSRCQWDLTAMAMKIGAAWALDGCAVLVVTHSFDADREVRRLYEHDVFGWSIPDRPTFIPSLPWRRGRLVPGSGALFTHTVSGSRTDVGALLQQARAQFDWAIFVDCNDDLGMGPYVEQSVDSHFVVVDSSGYPESFLTAQARNGVAEHREVPLTPAASAVAWRQQHLTGIPLDRVPISGLVLRQSSPRAGSTPSPDFTAQVDAELARFGIPVLSRLPEDPDVALGDPSPTVLDAVDDASRAAYVKACTPIRLALRAAEPCLIPSADPWS
;
A
#
# COMPACT_ATOMS: atom_id res chain seq x y z
N MET A 1 16.30 1.89 -38.65
CA MET A 1 15.72 3.05 -37.95
C MET A 1 14.43 2.74 -37.16
N SER A 2 13.58 1.79 -37.57
CA SER A 2 12.31 1.48 -36.86
C SER A 2 12.49 0.81 -35.47
N LEU A 3 13.54 -0.01 -35.29
CA LEU A 3 13.85 -0.69 -34.02
C LEU A 3 14.32 0.25 -32.89
N LEU A 4 15.02 1.35 -33.22
CA LEU A 4 15.50 2.33 -32.22
C LEU A 4 14.37 3.19 -31.65
N CYS A 5 13.33 3.49 -32.44
CA CYS A 5 12.12 4.18 -31.96
C CYS A 5 11.26 3.30 -31.06
N GLN A 6 11.14 2.00 -31.34
CA GLN A 6 10.36 1.07 -30.52
C GLN A 6 11.02 0.76 -29.17
N VAL A 7 12.35 0.65 -29.13
CA VAL A 7 13.11 0.52 -27.87
C VAL A 7 13.00 1.81 -27.06
N GLY A 8 13.24 2.98 -27.67
CA GLY A 8 13.09 4.28 -26.98
C GLY A 8 11.69 4.55 -26.43
N ALA A 9 10.64 4.10 -27.12
CA ALA A 9 9.25 4.23 -26.65
C ALA A 9 8.93 3.26 -25.50
N ARG A 10 9.46 2.03 -25.52
CA ARG A 10 9.32 1.07 -24.40
C ARG A 10 10.06 1.52 -23.15
N THR A 11 11.31 1.99 -23.27
CA THR A 11 12.10 2.48 -22.12
C THR A 11 11.47 3.72 -21.49
N ARG A 12 10.93 4.65 -22.31
CA ARG A 12 10.18 5.82 -21.81
C ARG A 12 8.87 5.45 -21.12
N ARG A 13 8.13 4.46 -21.63
CA ARG A 13 6.90 3.96 -20.97
C ARG A 13 7.22 3.29 -19.62
N SER A 14 8.26 2.47 -19.56
CA SER A 14 8.68 1.82 -18.30
C SER A 14 9.21 2.82 -17.25
N MET A 15 9.95 3.86 -17.66
CA MET A 15 10.38 4.95 -16.76
C MET A 15 9.18 5.69 -16.16
N MET A 16 8.18 6.03 -16.99
CA MET A 16 6.98 6.76 -16.56
C MET A 16 6.14 5.97 -15.54
N LEU A 17 6.17 4.63 -15.59
CA LEU A 17 5.45 3.76 -14.65
C LEU A 17 6.18 3.52 -13.31
N ILE A 18 7.52 3.49 -13.33
CA ILE A 18 8.33 3.43 -12.09
C ILE A 18 8.16 4.71 -11.29
N GLU A 19 8.15 5.87 -11.96
CA GLU A 19 7.92 7.17 -11.32
C GLU A 19 6.57 7.22 -10.59
N GLU A 20 5.50 6.66 -11.18
CA GLU A 20 4.18 6.64 -10.56
C GLU A 20 4.12 5.75 -9.31
N GLN A 21 4.82 4.61 -9.31
CA GLN A 21 4.87 3.73 -8.13
C GLN A 21 5.76 4.30 -7.02
N VAL A 22 6.91 4.87 -7.37
CA VAL A 22 7.75 5.57 -6.39
C VAL A 22 6.98 6.75 -5.81
N ALA A 23 6.18 7.43 -6.63
CA ALA A 23 5.30 8.49 -6.14
C ALA A 23 4.21 7.97 -5.20
N ALA A 24 3.54 6.87 -5.54
CA ALA A 24 2.56 6.27 -4.65
C ALA A 24 3.19 5.76 -3.34
N ALA A 25 4.33 5.07 -3.40
CA ALA A 25 5.05 4.56 -2.23
C ALA A 25 5.51 5.71 -1.32
N ARG A 26 6.08 6.77 -1.90
CA ARG A 26 6.45 7.98 -1.15
C ARG A 26 5.24 8.62 -0.50
N GLN A 27 4.16 8.85 -1.25
CA GLN A 27 2.90 9.38 -0.74
C GLN A 27 2.40 8.55 0.47
N GLN A 28 2.50 7.23 0.38
CA GLN A 28 2.07 6.32 1.44
C GLN A 28 2.93 6.35 2.69
N MET A 29 4.23 6.67 2.57
CA MET A 29 5.19 6.81 3.68
C MET A 29 5.15 8.19 4.35
N THR A 30 4.94 9.23 3.55
CA THR A 30 5.14 10.62 3.98
C THR A 30 3.83 11.37 4.19
N GLY A 31 2.72 10.92 3.58
CA GLY A 31 1.42 11.58 3.63
C GLY A 31 1.30 12.76 2.65
N GLU A 32 2.29 12.94 1.78
CA GLU A 32 2.33 14.02 0.79
C GLU A 32 1.16 13.95 -0.20
N SER A 33 0.81 15.07 -0.83
CA SER A 33 -0.12 15.02 -1.98
C SER A 33 0.53 14.34 -3.18
N LEU A 34 -0.19 13.43 -3.87
CA LEU A 34 0.35 12.70 -5.03
C LEU A 34 0.90 13.65 -6.12
N ARG A 35 0.26 14.82 -6.32
CA ARG A 35 0.73 15.84 -7.25
C ARG A 35 2.10 16.38 -6.86
N ALA A 36 2.32 16.69 -5.59
CA ALA A 36 3.59 17.23 -5.11
C ALA A 36 4.68 16.16 -5.12
N VAL A 37 4.33 14.92 -4.76
CA VAL A 37 5.26 13.79 -4.85
C VAL A 37 5.73 13.56 -6.29
N ARG A 38 4.82 13.56 -7.27
CA ARG A 38 5.17 13.38 -8.69
C ARG A 38 6.19 14.39 -9.20
N LEU A 39 6.20 15.61 -8.66
CA LEU A 39 7.20 16.62 -9.00
C LEU A 39 8.56 16.25 -8.40
N ARG A 40 8.59 15.89 -7.11
CA ARG A 40 9.81 15.58 -6.35
C ARG A 40 10.47 14.27 -6.74
N VAL A 41 9.69 13.26 -7.12
CA VAL A 41 10.20 11.95 -7.55
C VAL A 41 11.12 12.07 -8.77
N LYS A 42 10.89 13.06 -9.64
CA LYS A 42 11.75 13.36 -10.79
C LYS A 42 13.13 13.89 -10.40
N GLU A 43 13.28 14.40 -9.18
CA GLU A 43 14.50 14.98 -8.65
C GLU A 43 15.32 13.96 -7.84
N LEU A 44 14.82 12.72 -7.69
CA LEU A 44 15.51 11.69 -6.93
C LEU A 44 16.77 11.20 -7.66
N PRO A 45 17.94 11.17 -6.99
CA PRO A 45 19.17 10.65 -7.60
C PRO A 45 19.13 9.11 -7.76
N SER A 46 18.28 8.42 -7.00
CA SER A 46 18.10 6.97 -7.07
C SER A 46 16.76 6.52 -6.51
N TRP A 47 16.15 5.51 -7.15
CA TRP A 47 14.91 4.86 -6.70
C TRP A 47 15.07 3.99 -5.45
N ARG A 48 16.31 3.68 -5.03
CA ARG A 48 16.59 2.91 -3.82
C ARG A 48 16.41 3.71 -2.53
N SER A 49 16.28 5.04 -2.63
CA SER A 49 16.08 5.95 -1.50
C SER A 49 14.87 6.83 -1.79
N ILE A 50 13.68 6.22 -1.69
CA ILE A 50 12.39 6.87 -2.01
C ILE A 50 12.16 8.09 -1.11
N VAL A 51 12.57 7.97 0.15
CA VAL A 51 12.60 9.05 1.14
C VAL A 51 14.06 9.45 1.37
N PRO A 52 14.48 10.68 0.99
CA PRO A 52 15.87 11.10 1.12
C PRO A 52 16.27 11.14 2.59
N CYS A 53 17.55 10.85 2.87
CA CYS A 53 18.13 11.10 4.19
C CYS A 53 18.42 12.59 4.37
N GLY A 54 18.34 13.06 5.62
CA GLY A 54 18.78 14.41 5.98
C GLY A 54 20.31 14.54 5.94
N THR A 55 20.81 15.77 5.80
CA THR A 55 22.19 16.13 6.16
C THR A 55 22.40 15.96 7.66
N ASP A 56 23.64 15.84 8.13
CA ASP A 56 23.94 15.66 9.57
C ASP A 56 23.24 16.67 10.48
N THR A 57 23.22 17.95 10.10
CA THR A 57 22.51 19.00 10.85
C THR A 57 20.99 18.80 10.81
N GLN A 58 20.44 18.40 9.67
CA GLN A 58 19.01 18.14 9.52
C GLN A 58 18.58 16.90 10.33
N LEU A 59 19.37 15.82 10.33
CA LEU A 59 19.13 14.63 11.15
C LEU A 59 19.11 14.99 12.64
N LEU A 60 20.07 15.82 13.09
CA LEU A 60 20.11 16.32 14.47
C LEU A 60 18.86 17.13 14.82
N LEU A 61 18.45 18.06 13.95
CA LEU A 61 17.28 18.91 14.16
C LEU A 61 15.99 18.07 14.25
N GLU A 62 15.84 17.07 13.38
CA GLU A 62 14.72 16.12 13.39
C GLU A 62 14.71 15.21 14.62
N SER A 63 15.89 14.78 15.07
CA SER A 63 16.04 13.98 16.29
C SER A 63 15.63 14.77 17.54
N ILE A 64 16.02 16.05 17.63
CA ILE A 64 15.57 16.94 18.71
C ILE A 64 14.06 17.15 18.62
N LEU A 65 13.53 17.48 17.43
CA LEU A 65 12.10 17.68 17.26
C LEU A 65 11.28 16.48 17.74
N LEU A 66 11.67 15.26 17.35
CA LEU A 66 10.97 14.03 17.73
C LEU A 66 10.89 13.84 19.25
N GLN A 67 11.91 14.28 20.00
CA GLN A 67 11.89 14.23 21.47
C GLN A 67 10.76 15.08 22.06
N TYR A 68 10.47 16.24 21.47
CA TYR A 68 9.44 17.15 21.98
C TYR A 68 8.03 16.77 21.52
N ILE A 69 7.87 16.36 20.26
CA ILE A 69 6.54 16.00 19.71
C ILE A 69 6.16 14.53 19.97
N GLY A 70 7.10 13.73 20.47
CA GLY A 70 6.96 12.29 20.63
C GLY A 70 5.82 11.86 21.56
N ASN A 71 5.43 12.70 22.52
CA ASN A 71 4.35 12.39 23.45
C ASN A 71 3.19 13.38 23.31
N PRO A 72 2.31 13.20 22.30
CA PRO A 72 1.21 14.13 22.07
C PRO A 72 0.23 14.10 23.25
N GLN A 73 -0.05 15.28 23.82
CA GLN A 73 -1.02 15.43 24.91
C GLN A 73 -2.48 15.35 24.44
N LEU A 74 -2.70 15.55 23.14
CA LEU A 74 -4.01 15.51 22.51
C LEU A 74 -4.13 14.25 21.66
N SER A 75 -5.28 13.60 21.74
CA SER A 75 -5.63 12.51 20.83
C SER A 75 -5.66 13.03 19.40
N SER A 76 -5.01 12.32 18.48
CA SER A 76 -4.99 12.65 17.06
C SER A 76 -5.35 11.41 16.24
N ARG A 77 -5.88 11.62 15.04
CA ARG A 77 -6.12 10.56 14.06
C ARG A 77 -4.83 10.08 13.38
N PHE A 78 -3.77 10.88 13.46
CA PHE A 78 -2.50 10.61 12.80
C PHE A 78 -1.39 10.38 13.82
N PRO A 79 -0.34 9.62 13.47
CA PRO A 79 0.73 9.33 14.40
C PRO A 79 1.43 10.64 14.76
N LEU A 80 1.57 10.89 16.07
CA LEU A 80 2.13 12.13 16.62
C LEU A 80 1.39 13.42 16.22
N GLY A 81 0.17 13.35 15.70
CA GLY A 81 -0.51 14.56 15.23
C GLY A 81 -0.10 15.02 13.83
N ILE A 82 0.71 14.25 13.10
CA ILE A 82 1.33 14.68 11.85
C ILE A 82 0.56 14.13 10.65
N ALA A 83 -0.09 15.03 9.91
CA ALA A 83 -0.85 14.67 8.71
C ALA A 83 0.09 14.38 7.52
N GLU A 84 1.10 15.22 7.31
CA GLU A 84 2.04 15.13 6.18
C GLU A 84 3.45 15.55 6.62
N VAL A 85 4.45 14.88 6.04
CA VAL A 85 5.87 15.22 6.13
C VAL A 85 6.41 15.38 4.71
N VAL A 86 7.10 16.47 4.41
CA VAL A 86 7.77 16.69 3.12
C VAL A 86 9.28 16.68 3.32
N PRO A 87 9.95 15.53 3.10
CA PRO A 87 11.38 15.41 3.33
C PRO A 87 12.20 15.88 2.12
N ALA A 88 13.13 16.81 2.39
CA ALA A 88 14.28 17.16 1.56
C ALA A 88 15.59 16.88 2.35
N SER A 89 16.75 17.00 1.71
CA SER A 89 18.04 16.72 2.37
C SER A 89 18.35 17.74 3.47
N SER A 90 18.09 19.02 3.25
CA SER A 90 18.35 20.12 4.19
C SER A 90 17.09 20.83 4.67
N ARG A 91 15.91 20.24 4.43
CA ARG A 91 14.63 20.79 4.87
C ARG A 91 13.62 19.69 5.16
N LEU A 92 12.80 19.88 6.18
CA LEU A 92 11.64 19.05 6.47
C LEU A 92 10.42 19.94 6.71
N ASP A 93 9.44 19.89 5.81
CA ASP A 93 8.15 20.54 6.09
C ASP A 93 7.25 19.54 6.82
N ILE A 94 6.62 19.96 7.91
CA ILE A 94 5.71 19.15 8.72
C ILE A 94 4.37 19.86 8.77
N ARG A 95 3.31 19.12 8.49
CA ARG A 95 1.94 19.60 8.56
C ARG A 95 1.17 18.84 9.64
N PHE A 96 0.84 19.53 10.72
CA PHE A 96 0.06 18.98 11.82
C PHE A 96 -1.43 18.97 11.51
N GLU A 97 -2.17 18.07 12.16
CA GLU A 97 -3.64 17.99 12.05
C GLU A 97 -4.30 19.31 12.49
N HIS A 98 -3.84 19.89 13.62
CA HIS A 98 -4.40 21.09 14.24
C HIS A 98 -3.29 21.95 14.88
N SER A 99 -3.53 23.26 14.97
CA SER A 99 -2.63 24.24 15.60
C SER A 99 -2.16 23.88 17.03
N ALA A 100 -3.02 23.26 17.85
CA ALA A 100 -2.66 22.87 19.22
C ALA A 100 -1.50 21.84 19.29
N LEU A 101 -1.29 21.07 18.22
CA LEU A 101 -0.21 20.06 18.11
C LEU A 101 1.14 20.68 17.73
N VAL A 102 1.17 21.95 17.33
CA VAL A 102 2.42 22.69 17.02
C VAL A 102 3.14 23.09 18.30
N ARG A 103 2.41 23.30 19.41
CA ARG A 103 2.97 23.82 20.66
C ARG A 103 4.15 23.00 21.20
N PRO A 104 4.10 21.66 21.31
CA PRO A 104 5.25 20.87 21.74
C PRO A 104 6.48 21.09 20.86
N ALA A 105 6.32 21.29 19.55
CA ALA A 105 7.45 21.58 18.67
C ALA A 105 8.10 22.94 19.01
N LEU A 106 7.33 23.94 19.45
CA LEU A 106 7.88 25.24 19.88
C LEU A 106 8.64 25.16 21.21
N GLU A 107 8.38 24.16 22.04
CA GLU A 107 9.10 23.94 23.30
C GLU A 107 10.56 23.54 23.09
N MET A 108 10.95 23.12 21.88
CA MET A 108 12.35 22.92 21.52
C MET A 108 13.16 24.24 21.50
N LEU A 109 12.49 25.39 21.34
CA LEU A 109 13.15 26.67 21.23
C LEU A 109 13.77 27.09 22.57
N PRO A 110 15.01 27.63 22.55
CA PRO A 110 15.73 27.89 23.78
C PRO A 110 15.13 29.08 24.54
N TYR A 111 15.04 28.95 25.86
CA TYR A 111 14.65 30.02 26.77
C TYR A 111 15.36 29.85 28.12
N ARG A 112 15.27 30.87 28.98
CA ARG A 112 15.74 30.79 30.37
C ARG A 112 14.80 31.51 31.31
N GLU A 113 14.77 31.12 32.57
CA GLU A 113 14.11 31.90 33.60
C GLU A 113 14.88 33.21 33.89
N ARG A 114 14.14 34.29 34.17
CA ARG A 114 14.76 35.61 34.41
C ARG A 114 15.59 35.59 35.70
N GLY A 115 16.89 35.83 35.55
CA GLY A 115 17.84 35.81 36.66
C GLY A 115 18.61 34.50 36.78
N GLU A 116 18.18 33.46 36.06
CA GLU A 116 18.86 32.18 36.03
C GLU A 116 19.88 32.07 34.88
N ARG A 117 20.79 31.11 35.03
CA ARG A 117 21.79 30.74 34.01
C ARG A 117 21.41 29.47 33.24
N THR A 118 20.46 28.69 33.75
CA THR A 118 19.99 27.45 33.13
C THR A 118 19.23 27.78 31.85
N VAL A 119 19.55 27.08 30.77
CA VAL A 119 18.88 27.22 29.47
C VAL A 119 18.04 25.97 29.27
N HIS A 120 16.75 26.17 29.03
CA HIS A 120 15.80 25.15 28.59
C HIS A 120 15.72 25.15 27.07
N GLY A 121 15.22 24.06 26.47
CA GLY A 121 15.21 23.89 25.02
C GLY A 121 16.59 23.58 24.44
N ALA A 122 16.70 23.53 23.11
CA ALA A 122 17.96 23.26 22.42
C ALA A 122 18.71 24.59 22.13
N PRO A 123 19.91 24.79 22.70
CA PRO A 123 20.67 26.02 22.49
C PRO A 123 21.06 26.23 21.02
N GLY A 124 21.05 27.50 20.59
CA GLY A 124 21.49 27.88 19.26
C GLY A 124 20.45 27.69 18.15
N LEU A 125 19.21 27.37 18.50
CA LEU A 125 18.09 27.45 17.56
C LEU A 125 17.60 28.89 17.39
N TRP A 126 17.07 29.16 16.21
CA TRP A 126 16.27 30.34 15.90
C TRP A 126 14.93 29.90 15.32
N ALA A 127 13.93 30.79 15.41
CA ALA A 127 12.64 30.61 14.77
C ALA A 127 12.20 31.91 14.09
N ARG A 128 11.49 31.81 12.97
CA ARG A 128 10.79 32.96 12.35
C ARG A 128 9.55 32.50 11.62
N VAL A 129 8.63 33.43 11.39
CA VAL A 129 7.46 33.20 10.54
C VAL A 129 7.82 33.52 9.10
N VAL A 130 7.53 32.60 8.18
CA VAL A 130 7.66 32.79 6.72
C VAL A 130 6.38 32.33 6.03
N GLY A 131 5.61 33.29 5.51
CA GLY A 131 4.28 32.99 4.97
C GLY A 131 3.40 32.35 6.05
N ASN A 132 2.74 31.24 5.73
CA ASN A 132 1.93 30.48 6.69
C ASN A 132 2.72 29.33 7.36
N SER A 133 3.98 29.56 7.72
CA SER A 133 4.83 28.55 8.34
C SER A 133 5.77 29.15 9.38
N ILE A 134 6.09 28.37 10.41
CA ILE A 134 7.17 28.68 11.36
C ILE A 134 8.40 27.88 10.94
N GLU A 135 9.47 28.57 10.58
CA GLU A 135 10.77 27.96 10.28
C GLU A 135 11.64 27.92 11.54
N ILE A 136 12.23 26.76 11.83
CA ILE A 136 13.17 26.53 12.94
C ILE A 136 14.46 25.96 12.38
N ALA A 137 15.60 26.49 12.82
CA ALA A 137 16.93 26.00 12.41
C ALA A 137 18.03 26.40 13.41
N PHE A 138 19.25 25.93 13.20
CA PHE A 138 20.41 26.33 14.00
C PHE A 138 21.02 27.65 13.47
N ALA A 139 21.15 28.66 14.33
CA ALA A 139 21.56 30.00 13.91
C ALA A 139 23.01 30.09 13.46
N ARG A 140 23.86 29.24 14.04
CA ARG A 140 25.30 29.21 13.73
C ARG A 140 25.63 28.29 12.55
N HIS A 141 24.62 27.63 11.98
CA HIS A 141 24.78 26.75 10.82
C HIS A 141 23.74 27.05 9.72
N PRO A 142 23.67 28.32 9.22
CA PRO A 142 22.66 28.80 8.27
C PRO A 142 22.44 27.91 7.04
N ALA A 143 23.50 27.26 6.58
CA ALA A 143 23.52 26.56 5.30
C ALA A 143 23.03 25.11 5.35
N THR A 144 22.52 24.60 6.50
CA THR A 144 22.59 23.14 6.73
C THR A 144 21.34 22.39 7.22
N GLY A 145 20.21 23.03 7.55
CA GLY A 145 18.98 22.32 7.90
C GLY A 145 17.85 23.23 8.40
N VAL A 146 16.61 23.03 7.94
CA VAL A 146 15.42 23.79 8.32
C VAL A 146 14.23 22.86 8.57
N ILE A 147 13.50 23.07 9.66
CA ILE A 147 12.17 22.50 9.86
C ILE A 147 11.14 23.60 9.65
N ALA A 148 10.12 23.36 8.83
CA ALA A 148 9.00 24.27 8.67
C ALA A 148 7.71 23.63 9.18
N LEU A 149 7.03 24.31 10.08
CA LEU A 149 5.82 23.82 10.74
C LEU A 149 4.59 24.51 10.13
N THR A 150 3.57 23.73 9.79
CA THR A 150 2.29 24.18 9.22
C THR A 150 1.13 23.35 9.80
N THR A 151 -0.10 23.75 9.50
CA THR A 151 -1.34 23.07 9.90
C THR A 151 -2.15 22.61 8.68
N LEU A 152 -2.99 21.59 8.85
CA LEU A 152 -3.86 21.07 7.80
C LEU A 152 -4.95 22.07 7.43
N ASP A 153 -5.58 22.67 8.44
CA ASP A 153 -6.54 23.76 8.25
C ASP A 153 -5.79 25.05 7.91
N ARG A 154 -6.14 25.63 6.76
CA ARG A 154 -5.55 26.89 6.29
C ARG A 154 -6.07 28.11 7.03
N SER A 155 -7.15 27.96 7.80
CA SER A 155 -7.70 29.02 8.64
C SER A 155 -7.02 29.12 10.01
N ASP A 156 -6.23 28.12 10.41
CA ASP A 156 -5.40 28.18 11.60
C ASP A 156 -4.32 29.26 11.44
N ASP A 157 -4.26 30.19 12.40
CA ASP A 157 -3.26 31.25 12.46
C ASP A 157 -1.91 30.71 13.00
N VAL A 158 -1.11 30.13 12.11
CA VAL A 158 0.22 29.59 12.43
C VAL A 158 1.18 30.70 12.89
N GLU A 159 1.05 31.91 12.36
CA GLU A 159 1.86 33.07 12.77
C GLU A 159 1.58 33.46 14.22
N GLY A 160 0.30 33.49 14.59
CA GLY A 160 -0.16 33.74 15.95
C GLY A 160 0.40 32.75 16.98
N LEU A 161 0.73 31.51 16.60
CA LEU A 161 1.25 30.49 17.53
C LEU A 161 2.62 30.83 18.10
N LEU A 162 3.56 31.30 17.28
CA LEU A 162 4.89 31.69 17.77
C LEU A 162 4.80 32.90 18.71
N SER A 163 4.00 33.89 18.34
CA SER A 163 3.75 35.09 19.14
C SER A 163 3.03 34.78 20.46
N ALA A 164 2.05 33.88 20.44
CA ALA A 164 1.36 33.41 21.63
C ALA A 164 2.30 32.64 22.56
N TYR A 165 3.21 31.83 22.01
CA TYR A 165 4.23 31.12 22.78
C TYR A 165 5.21 32.08 23.45
N GLU A 166 5.70 33.10 22.73
CA GLU A 166 6.54 34.16 23.29
C GLU A 166 5.85 34.93 24.42
N THR A 167 4.57 35.25 24.22
CA THR A 167 3.73 35.92 25.24
C THR A 167 3.56 35.04 26.48
N SER A 168 3.35 33.73 26.29
CA SER A 168 3.25 32.75 27.38
C SER A 168 4.55 32.66 28.18
N LEU A 169 5.72 32.60 27.52
CA LEU A 169 7.01 32.59 28.21
C LEU A 169 7.23 33.88 29.00
N SER A 170 6.89 35.03 28.40
CA SER A 170 6.99 36.33 29.06
C SER A 170 6.12 36.42 30.32
N ALA A 171 4.90 35.89 30.26
CA ALA A 171 4.00 35.80 31.41
C ALA A 171 4.56 34.92 32.54
N GLN A 172 5.34 33.89 32.20
CA GLN A 172 6.04 33.02 33.15
C GLN A 172 7.37 33.58 33.66
N ARG A 173 7.73 34.82 33.31
CA ARG A 173 9.04 35.44 33.60
C ARG A 173 10.22 34.70 32.95
N CYS A 174 9.96 34.01 31.85
CA CYS A 174 10.99 33.43 31.00
C CYS A 174 11.43 34.43 29.93
N VAL A 175 12.70 34.36 29.54
CA VAL A 175 13.30 35.14 28.46
C VAL A 175 13.55 34.20 27.28
N PRO A 176 12.89 34.41 26.14
CA PRO A 176 13.18 33.64 24.93
C PRO A 176 14.61 33.90 24.48
N LEU A 177 15.31 32.85 24.08
CA LEU A 177 16.72 32.87 23.66
C LEU A 177 16.89 32.36 22.23
N TRP A 178 15.81 32.21 21.47
CA TRP A 178 15.94 31.91 20.05
C TRP A 178 16.67 33.07 19.37
N THR A 179 17.80 32.76 18.75
CA THR A 179 18.77 33.75 18.28
C THR A 179 18.28 34.49 17.04
N VAL A 180 18.90 35.63 16.71
CA VAL A 180 18.59 36.39 15.48
C VAL A 180 18.92 35.53 14.25
N ASP A 181 18.16 35.74 13.16
CA ASP A 181 18.32 35.04 11.87
C ASP A 181 19.82 34.91 11.50
N PRO A 182 20.31 33.69 11.18
CA PRO A 182 21.68 33.44 10.75
C PRO A 182 22.22 34.44 9.71
N GLY A 183 21.38 34.92 8.79
CA GLY A 183 21.77 35.85 7.73
C GLY A 183 22.23 37.22 8.26
N THR A 184 21.95 37.51 9.54
CA THR A 184 22.32 38.76 10.23
C THR A 184 23.54 38.61 11.13
N LEU A 185 24.01 37.36 11.36
CA LEU A 185 25.16 37.08 12.21
C LEU A 185 26.46 37.13 11.39
N PRO A 186 27.53 37.78 11.87
CA PRO A 186 28.80 37.80 11.17
C PRO A 186 29.40 36.38 11.06
N PRO A 187 30.04 36.02 9.94
CA PRO A 187 30.65 34.70 9.76
C PRO A 187 31.72 34.43 10.81
N GLU A 188 31.76 33.19 11.31
CA GLU A 188 32.61 32.82 12.44
C GLU A 188 34.10 32.85 12.06
N LYS A 189 34.91 33.58 12.83
CA LYS A 189 36.37 33.44 12.77
C LYS A 189 36.73 32.13 13.46
N LEU A 190 37.16 31.13 12.70
CA LEU A 190 37.76 29.89 13.21
C LEU A 190 38.82 30.22 14.27
N ARG A 191 38.50 30.04 15.55
CA ARG A 191 39.48 30.18 16.64
C ARG A 191 40.40 28.97 16.63
N THR A 192 41.48 29.06 15.85
CA THR A 192 42.67 28.24 15.97
C THR A 192 43.43 28.63 17.23
N GLY A 193 43.11 28.03 18.37
CA GLY A 193 43.77 28.34 19.62
C GLY A 193 43.61 27.23 20.66
N GLY A 194 44.61 26.35 20.72
CA GLY A 194 44.69 25.26 21.69
C GLY A 194 44.78 25.77 23.13
N ARG A 195 43.69 25.65 23.88
CA ARG A 195 43.73 25.53 25.33
C ARG A 195 42.97 24.26 25.70
N ARG A 196 43.60 23.41 26.53
CA ARG A 196 42.96 22.23 27.13
C ARG A 196 41.68 22.71 27.85
N ARG A 197 40.54 22.43 27.23
CA ARG A 197 39.22 22.65 27.81
C ARG A 197 39.02 21.62 28.93
N LYS A 198 38.54 22.06 30.10
CA LYS A 198 37.97 21.14 31.10
C LYS A 198 36.86 20.32 30.42
N PRO A 199 36.63 19.05 30.82
CA PRO A 199 35.53 18.26 30.26
C PRO A 199 34.24 19.05 30.44
N GLN A 200 33.62 19.44 29.32
CA GLN A 200 32.33 20.08 29.35
C GLN A 200 31.28 18.99 29.66
N PRO A 201 30.27 19.29 30.48
CA PRO A 201 29.12 18.40 30.62
C PRO A 201 28.52 18.14 29.22
N ARG A 202 28.07 16.90 28.97
CA ARG A 202 27.41 16.54 27.72
C ARG A 202 26.25 17.51 27.47
N THR A 203 26.22 18.11 26.29
CA THR A 203 25.11 18.95 25.85
C THR A 203 24.02 18.09 25.24
N ILE A 204 22.80 18.61 25.12
CA ILE A 204 21.70 17.92 24.40
C ILE A 204 22.15 17.48 22.99
N ILE A 205 22.94 18.30 22.30
CA ILE A 205 23.51 17.97 20.98
C ILE A 205 24.45 16.77 21.04
N ASP A 206 25.24 16.64 22.11
CA ASP A 206 26.18 15.53 22.29
C ASP A 206 25.45 14.20 22.54
N ASP A 207 24.29 14.23 23.20
CA ASP A 207 23.47 13.04 23.46
C ASP A 207 22.81 12.54 22.17
N HIS A 208 22.29 13.46 21.34
CA HIS A 208 21.61 13.10 20.09
C HIS A 208 22.58 12.62 18.99
N ARG A 209 23.76 13.26 18.85
CA ARG A 209 24.71 13.04 17.73
C ARG A 209 24.99 11.57 17.35
N PRO A 210 25.24 10.66 18.31
CA PRO A 210 25.54 9.26 18.00
C PRO A 210 24.35 8.47 17.41
N ALA A 211 23.12 8.99 17.55
CA ALA A 211 21.86 8.30 17.33
C ALA A 211 20.86 9.11 16.47
N VAL A 212 21.31 10.13 15.73
CA VAL A 212 20.41 11.07 15.01
C VAL A 212 19.66 10.45 13.83
N ALA A 213 20.20 9.40 13.22
CA ALA A 213 19.70 8.92 11.94
C ALA A 213 18.44 8.03 12.08
N LEU A 214 18.35 7.24 13.16
CA LEU A 214 17.19 6.44 13.52
C LEU A 214 15.90 7.28 13.68
N PRO A 215 15.83 8.25 14.60
CA PRO A 215 14.62 9.05 14.83
C PRO A 215 14.23 9.86 13.58
N SER A 216 15.21 10.38 12.83
CA SER A 216 14.94 11.04 11.55
C SER A 216 14.34 10.08 10.51
N ALA A 217 14.89 8.87 10.37
CA ALA A 217 14.37 7.88 9.42
C ALA A 217 12.91 7.48 9.71
N LEU A 218 12.55 7.39 11.00
CA LEU A 218 11.19 7.12 11.46
C LEU A 218 10.26 8.32 11.24
N LEU A 219 10.69 9.53 11.63
CA LEU A 219 9.91 10.76 11.46
C LEU A 219 9.59 11.04 9.99
N ARG A 220 10.57 10.87 9.10
CA ARG A 220 10.39 11.05 7.64
C ARG A 220 9.45 10.03 7.00
N ARG A 221 9.11 8.96 7.72
CA ARG A 221 8.20 7.88 7.29
C ARG A 221 7.04 7.71 8.27
N ILE A 222 6.55 8.81 8.84
CA ILE A 222 5.58 8.79 9.93
C ILE A 222 4.31 7.98 9.61
N ARG A 223 3.92 7.89 8.33
CA ARG A 223 2.73 7.14 7.90
C ARG A 223 2.91 5.63 7.87
N LEU A 224 4.09 5.10 8.21
CA LEU A 224 4.30 3.66 8.45
C LEU A 224 3.47 3.15 9.63
N TRP A 225 3.32 3.95 10.68
CA TRP A 225 2.65 3.55 11.91
C TRP A 225 1.14 3.33 11.74
N ASP A 226 0.51 4.12 10.87
CA ASP A 226 -0.90 3.97 10.50
C ASP A 226 -1.23 2.65 9.77
N ARG A 227 -0.20 1.93 9.32
CA ARG A 227 -0.34 0.71 8.51
C ARG A 227 -0.43 -0.55 9.36
N LEU A 228 0.04 -0.45 10.58
CA LEU A 228 0.07 -1.57 11.49
C LEU A 228 -1.33 -1.83 12.05
N SER A 229 -1.67 -3.10 12.20
CA SER A 229 -3.05 -3.56 12.47
C SER A 229 -3.64 -2.95 13.75
N GLY A 230 -4.79 -2.30 13.63
CA GLY A 230 -5.48 -1.73 14.79
C GLY A 230 -4.78 -0.54 15.44
N HIS A 231 -3.95 0.21 14.71
CA HIS A 231 -3.32 1.45 15.22
C HIS A 231 -4.35 2.38 15.87
N ALA A 232 -4.13 2.73 17.14
CA ALA A 232 -4.93 3.66 17.91
C ALA A 232 -4.13 4.88 18.40
N GLY A 233 -2.81 4.73 18.59
CA GLY A 233 -1.96 5.81 19.06
C GLY A 233 -0.47 5.49 18.94
N LEU A 234 0.35 6.55 18.97
CA LEU A 234 1.81 6.45 18.96
C LEU A 234 2.40 7.43 19.98
N LYS A 235 3.30 6.93 20.82
CA LYS A 235 4.14 7.72 21.71
C LYS A 235 5.60 7.35 21.49
N VAL A 236 6.46 8.35 21.52
CA VAL A 236 7.90 8.22 21.32
C VAL A 236 8.61 8.94 22.45
N SER A 237 9.63 8.29 23.00
CA SER A 237 10.47 8.80 24.07
C SER A 237 11.92 8.38 23.83
N ALA A 238 12.86 9.02 24.51
CA ALA A 238 14.27 8.68 24.44
C ALA A 238 14.87 8.58 25.85
N ALA A 239 15.79 7.64 26.04
CA ALA A 239 16.56 7.44 27.26
C ALA A 239 18.05 7.63 26.98
N THR A 240 18.78 8.23 27.91
CA THR A 240 20.23 8.40 27.82
C THR A 240 20.95 7.08 28.10
N ALA A 241 21.91 6.74 27.24
CA ALA A 241 22.75 5.56 27.31
C ALA A 241 24.23 5.92 27.12
N ASP A 242 25.14 4.96 27.35
CA ASP A 242 26.59 5.19 27.25
C ASP A 242 27.00 5.67 25.85
N HIS A 243 26.33 5.14 24.82
CA HIS A 243 26.55 5.44 23.41
C HIS A 243 25.73 6.63 22.87
N GLY A 244 24.83 7.24 23.64
CA GLY A 244 23.98 8.36 23.18
C GLY A 244 22.55 8.27 23.70
N LEU A 245 21.58 8.16 22.78
CA LEU A 245 20.17 7.98 23.10
C LEU A 245 19.64 6.66 22.56
N ASP A 246 18.87 5.95 23.37
CA ASP A 246 18.01 4.86 22.93
C ASP A 246 16.58 5.34 22.81
N TRP A 247 15.88 4.89 21.77
CA TRP A 247 14.54 5.34 21.43
C TRP A 247 13.52 4.29 21.82
N HIS A 248 12.46 4.72 22.48
CA HIS A 248 11.35 3.87 22.89
C HIS A 248 10.04 4.36 22.27
N ILE A 249 9.37 3.47 21.55
CA ILE A 249 8.09 3.71 20.91
C ILE A 249 7.04 2.87 21.59
N VAL A 250 6.01 3.51 22.12
CA VAL A 250 4.80 2.84 22.58
C VAL A 250 3.73 2.99 21.49
N ARG A 251 3.39 1.87 20.87
CA ARG A 251 2.31 1.74 19.90
C ARG A 251 1.06 1.25 20.64
N GLU A 252 -0.01 2.04 20.57
CA GLU A 252 -1.30 1.65 21.14
C GLU A 252 -2.18 1.04 20.05
N VAL A 253 -2.82 -0.09 20.35
CA VAL A 253 -3.76 -0.78 19.44
C VAL A 253 -5.17 -0.84 20.01
N HIS A 254 -6.20 -0.86 19.15
CA HIS A 254 -7.58 -1.01 19.60
C HIS A 254 -7.79 -2.28 20.43
N GLN A 255 -8.71 -2.22 21.39
CA GLN A 255 -9.06 -3.36 22.23
C GLN A 255 -9.57 -4.53 21.37
N GLY A 256 -9.11 -5.75 21.68
CA GLY A 256 -9.44 -6.96 20.93
C GLY A 256 -8.52 -7.26 19.74
N VAL A 257 -7.60 -6.36 19.39
CA VAL A 257 -6.54 -6.62 18.40
C VAL A 257 -5.32 -7.22 19.09
N SER A 258 -4.70 -8.24 18.48
CA SER A 258 -3.46 -8.84 18.97
C SER A 258 -2.35 -7.78 19.10
N PRO A 259 -1.66 -7.68 20.25
CA PRO A 259 -0.48 -6.83 20.39
C PRO A 259 0.69 -7.26 19.48
N HIS A 260 0.77 -8.56 19.15
CA HIS A 260 1.77 -9.07 18.24
C HIS A 260 1.34 -8.86 16.78
N ASP A 261 2.20 -8.20 16.00
CA ASP A 261 2.02 -7.90 14.59
C ASP A 261 3.32 -8.18 13.84
N ASP A 262 3.36 -9.30 13.09
CA ASP A 262 4.53 -9.74 12.31
C ASP A 262 5.00 -8.69 11.29
N ARG A 263 4.10 -7.81 10.84
CA ARG A 263 4.40 -6.77 9.85
C ARG A 263 5.32 -5.70 10.41
N LEU A 264 5.33 -5.50 11.73
CA LEU A 264 6.15 -4.47 12.38
C LEU A 264 7.64 -4.68 12.05
N ALA A 265 8.14 -5.89 12.27
CA ALA A 265 9.53 -6.23 12.00
C ALA A 265 9.87 -6.10 10.51
N ALA A 266 8.96 -6.57 9.64
CA ALA A 266 9.16 -6.49 8.20
C ALA A 266 9.18 -5.03 7.69
N ILE A 267 8.30 -4.17 8.20
CA ILE A 267 8.20 -2.76 7.77
C ILE A 267 9.45 -2.00 8.21
N LEU A 268 9.92 -2.25 9.42
CA LEU A 268 11.10 -1.57 9.95
C LEU A 268 12.41 -2.10 9.33
N SER A 269 12.46 -3.36 8.91
CA SER A 269 13.63 -3.96 8.27
C SER A 269 13.71 -3.79 6.75
N ASP A 270 12.63 -3.38 6.07
CA ASP A 270 12.67 -3.14 4.62
C ASP A 270 13.68 -2.02 4.27
N PRO A 271 14.70 -2.29 3.42
CA PRO A 271 15.74 -1.31 3.12
C PRO A 271 15.33 -0.24 2.09
N VAL A 272 14.18 -0.40 1.43
CA VAL A 272 13.69 0.48 0.36
C VAL A 272 12.57 1.38 0.88
N ALA A 273 11.56 0.79 1.52
CA ALA A 273 10.40 1.49 2.05
C ALA A 273 10.52 1.76 3.55
N GLY A 274 11.22 0.89 4.28
CA GLY A 274 11.50 1.05 5.70
C GLY A 274 12.80 1.81 5.99
N PRO A 275 13.16 1.93 7.28
CA PRO A 275 14.45 2.38 7.75
C PRO A 275 15.60 1.36 7.53
N GLY A 276 15.30 0.09 7.23
CA GLY A 276 16.30 -0.96 6.99
C GLY A 276 16.96 -1.48 8.26
N LEU A 277 16.20 -1.57 9.37
CA LEU A 277 16.71 -2.00 10.67
C LEU A 277 16.90 -3.51 10.75
N VAL A 278 17.81 -3.94 11.63
CA VAL A 278 18.03 -5.34 11.96
C VAL A 278 17.27 -5.66 13.23
N THR A 279 16.46 -6.72 13.20
CA THR A 279 15.73 -7.20 14.38
C THR A 279 16.68 -8.00 15.24
N ASP A 280 16.69 -7.73 16.55
CA ASP A 280 17.39 -8.57 17.51
C ASP A 280 16.48 -9.75 17.90
N GLU A 281 16.85 -10.96 17.48
CA GLU A 281 16.06 -12.18 17.74
C GLU A 281 15.91 -12.47 19.24
N GLU A 282 16.83 -12.00 20.09
CA GLU A 282 16.74 -12.13 21.55
C GLU A 282 15.88 -11.03 22.21
N GLY A 283 15.60 -9.96 21.45
CA GLY A 283 14.84 -8.78 21.89
C GLY A 283 13.32 -8.89 21.70
N HIS A 284 12.82 -9.95 21.07
CA HIS A 284 11.38 -10.15 20.83
C HIS A 284 10.71 -10.89 22.00
N ARG A 285 9.76 -10.22 22.67
CA ARG A 285 9.00 -10.78 23.80
C ARG A 285 7.52 -10.48 23.67
N CYS A 286 6.68 -11.51 23.71
CA CYS A 286 5.23 -11.39 23.67
C CYS A 286 4.61 -11.99 24.92
N ASP A 287 3.71 -11.22 25.56
CA ASP A 287 2.82 -11.67 26.62
C ASP A 287 1.36 -11.35 26.21
N ASP A 288 0.37 -11.84 26.97
CA ASP A 288 -1.07 -11.75 26.65
C ASP A 288 -1.63 -10.34 26.40
N GLY A 289 -0.91 -9.28 26.79
CA GLY A 289 -1.32 -7.88 26.61
C GLY A 289 -0.25 -6.96 26.04
N ARG A 290 0.94 -7.47 25.69
CA ARG A 290 2.05 -6.64 25.21
C ARG A 290 3.00 -7.40 24.27
N CYS A 291 3.54 -6.70 23.30
CA CYS A 291 4.59 -7.21 22.41
C CYS A 291 5.74 -6.21 22.37
N VAL A 292 6.95 -6.64 22.71
CA VAL A 292 8.16 -5.82 22.66
C VAL A 292 9.09 -6.38 21.59
N MET A 293 9.60 -5.52 20.72
CA MET A 293 10.63 -5.84 19.73
C MET A 293 11.74 -4.80 19.81
N GLU A 294 12.99 -5.26 19.67
CA GLU A 294 14.17 -4.41 19.66
C GLU A 294 14.85 -4.46 18.30
N PHE A 295 15.28 -3.29 17.84
CA PHE A 295 15.90 -3.11 16.54
C PHE A 295 17.18 -2.30 16.67
N THR A 296 18.16 -2.69 15.87
CA THR A 296 19.44 -1.99 15.74
C THR A 296 19.69 -1.62 14.29
N ALA A 297 20.69 -0.76 14.08
CA ALA A 297 21.10 -0.41 12.73
C ALA A 297 21.90 -1.55 12.07
N PRO A 298 21.84 -1.67 10.73
CA PRO A 298 22.68 -2.61 10.02
C PRO A 298 24.17 -2.24 10.18
N THR A 299 25.01 -3.26 10.32
CA THR A 299 26.43 -3.15 10.70
C THR A 299 27.29 -2.39 9.68
N ASP A 300 26.81 -2.24 8.43
CA ASP A 300 27.46 -1.49 7.36
C ASP A 300 27.22 0.03 7.46
N ARG A 301 26.30 0.50 8.30
CA ARG A 301 26.00 1.93 8.55
C ARG A 301 26.47 2.36 9.92
N THR A 302 27.66 2.97 9.98
CA THR A 302 28.33 3.28 11.26
C THR A 302 28.12 4.71 11.78
N SER A 303 27.63 5.65 10.96
CA SER A 303 27.47 7.06 11.34
C SER A 303 26.04 7.39 11.81
N GLY A 304 25.88 7.84 13.06
CA GLY A 304 24.61 8.36 13.59
C GLY A 304 23.56 7.30 13.96
N TRP A 305 23.98 6.03 14.11
CA TRP A 305 23.13 4.85 14.23
C TRP A 305 23.50 3.94 15.43
N ARG A 306 24.12 4.48 16.48
CA ARG A 306 24.59 3.68 17.64
C ARG A 306 23.48 3.30 18.63
N SER A 307 22.24 3.70 18.38
CA SER A 307 21.08 3.54 19.27
C SER A 307 20.30 2.25 19.06
N VAL A 308 19.67 1.78 20.13
CA VAL A 308 18.62 0.75 20.08
C VAL A 308 17.26 1.43 19.91
N LEU A 309 16.44 0.88 19.02
CA LEU A 309 15.01 1.18 18.93
C LEU A 309 14.24 0.07 19.62
N ARG A 310 13.53 0.39 20.70
CA ARG A 310 12.57 -0.52 21.32
C ARG A 310 11.15 -0.12 20.94
N VAL A 311 10.38 -1.05 20.39
CA VAL A 311 8.96 -0.86 20.08
C VAL A 311 8.14 -1.74 21.00
N GLU A 312 7.32 -1.11 21.84
CA GLU A 312 6.35 -1.75 22.72
C GLU A 312 4.94 -1.54 22.17
N THR A 313 4.26 -2.61 21.81
CA THR A 313 2.85 -2.60 21.40
C THR A 313 1.97 -3.03 22.56
N VAL A 314 0.97 -2.20 22.90
CA VAL A 314 0.03 -2.42 24.01
C VAL A 314 -1.40 -2.07 23.58
N ALA A 315 -2.40 -2.61 24.26
CA ALA A 315 -3.79 -2.21 24.05
C ALA A 315 -4.05 -0.78 24.52
N ALA A 316 -4.86 -0.03 23.77
CA ALA A 316 -5.26 1.33 24.10
C ALA A 316 -6.09 1.36 25.39
N SER A 317 -5.73 2.28 26.27
CA SER A 317 -6.37 2.46 27.58
C SER A 317 -7.77 3.08 27.50
N VAL A 318 -8.06 3.81 26.42
CA VAL A 318 -9.35 4.47 26.17
C VAL A 318 -9.97 3.87 24.91
N PRO A 319 -11.29 3.58 24.88
CA PRO A 319 -11.98 3.17 23.66
C PRO A 319 -11.89 4.27 22.61
N VAL A 320 -10.99 4.12 21.64
CA VAL A 320 -10.93 4.97 20.45
C VAL A 320 -11.96 4.41 19.47
N PRO A 321 -12.90 5.22 18.95
CA PRO A 321 -13.86 4.74 17.96
C PRO A 321 -13.09 4.13 16.78
N PRO A 322 -13.48 2.93 16.31
CA PRO A 322 -12.78 2.27 15.22
C PRO A 322 -12.87 3.18 14.00
N VAL A 323 -11.73 3.75 13.61
CA VAL A 323 -11.62 4.34 12.28
C VAL A 323 -11.73 3.16 11.32
N PRO A 324 -12.66 3.16 10.35
CA PRO A 324 -12.76 2.06 9.40
C PRO A 324 -11.38 1.84 8.78
N GLN A 325 -10.83 0.65 9.07
CA GLN A 325 -9.53 0.26 8.54
C GLN A 325 -9.69 0.28 7.03
N ARG A 326 -9.05 1.26 6.40
CA ARG A 326 -8.91 1.22 4.95
C ARG A 326 -7.81 0.20 4.70
N PRO A 327 -8.10 -0.93 4.04
CA PRO A 327 -7.04 -1.70 3.44
C PRO A 327 -6.29 -0.75 2.52
N ARG A 328 -5.06 -0.42 2.86
CA ARG A 328 -4.23 0.46 2.08
C ARG A 328 -2.93 -0.27 1.88
N HIS A 329 -2.92 -1.04 0.81
CA HIS A 329 -1.78 -1.66 0.16
C HIS A 329 -0.57 -0.75 0.27
N PHE A 330 0.24 -1.00 1.28
CA PHE A 330 1.61 -0.61 1.20
C PHE A 330 2.17 -1.42 0.02
N THR A 331 2.90 -0.78 -0.87
CA THR A 331 3.80 -1.53 -1.77
C THR A 331 4.91 -2.28 -1.00
N ALA A 332 4.81 -2.39 0.32
CA ALA A 332 5.57 -3.27 1.19
C ALA A 332 4.72 -3.56 2.45
N LEU A 333 4.06 -4.71 2.47
CA LEU A 333 3.70 -5.51 3.66
C LEU A 333 2.21 -5.60 4.03
N ASP A 334 1.62 -6.66 3.48
CA ASP A 334 1.07 -7.79 4.26
C ASP A 334 -0.21 -7.53 5.06
N GLU A 335 -1.23 -6.94 4.45
CA GLU A 335 -2.61 -7.17 4.88
C GLU A 335 -2.95 -8.65 4.71
N THR A 336 -2.76 -9.44 5.79
CA THR A 336 -3.03 -10.89 5.86
C THR A 336 -2.76 -11.55 4.52
N ALA A 337 -1.50 -11.69 4.12
CA ALA A 337 -1.17 -12.39 2.89
C ALA A 337 -1.87 -13.75 2.91
N PHE A 338 -2.95 -13.87 2.12
CA PHE A 338 -3.31 -15.16 1.60
C PHE A 338 -2.06 -15.63 0.88
N PRO A 339 -1.41 -16.72 1.33
CA PRO A 339 -0.22 -17.20 0.65
C PRO A 339 -0.59 -17.44 -0.82
N SER A 340 0.30 -17.02 -1.73
CA SER A 340 0.14 -17.35 -3.14
C SER A 340 -0.05 -18.87 -3.25
N HIS A 341 -1.07 -19.31 -3.99
CA HIS A 341 -1.51 -20.70 -4.18
C HIS A 341 -2.25 -21.39 -3.01
N GLY A 342 -2.64 -20.65 -1.96
CA GLY A 342 -3.65 -21.08 -0.98
C GLY A 342 -3.15 -21.56 0.39
N LEU A 343 -4.11 -21.64 1.32
CA LEU A 343 -3.98 -21.99 2.75
C LEU A 343 -3.30 -23.35 2.99
N PRO A 344 -2.62 -23.55 4.14
CA PRO A 344 -1.94 -24.80 4.47
C PRO A 344 -2.89 -26.01 4.41
N HIS A 345 -2.37 -27.14 3.95
CA HIS A 345 -3.03 -28.43 3.69
C HIS A 345 -3.83 -29.07 4.87
N ASN A 346 -4.02 -28.37 5.99
CA ASN A 346 -4.67 -28.87 7.21
C ASN A 346 -6.05 -28.25 7.49
N ALA A 347 -6.62 -27.47 6.58
CA ALA A 347 -8.07 -27.23 6.65
C ALA A 347 -8.77 -28.58 6.40
N PRO A 348 -9.58 -29.11 7.34
CA PRO A 348 -10.19 -30.42 7.20
C PRO A 348 -10.94 -30.44 5.87
N ALA A 349 -10.69 -31.49 5.06
CA ALA A 349 -11.33 -31.70 3.79
C ALA A 349 -12.85 -31.68 3.96
N ALA A 350 -13.44 -30.48 3.85
CA ALA A 350 -14.87 -30.28 3.86
C ALA A 350 -15.36 -30.84 2.53
N ARG A 351 -15.64 -32.16 2.52
CA ARG A 351 -16.37 -32.83 1.45
C ARG A 351 -17.60 -31.97 1.17
N HIS A 352 -17.59 -31.34 0.00
CA HIS A 352 -18.62 -30.43 -0.48
C HIS A 352 -19.97 -31.16 -0.56
N ARG A 353 -20.76 -31.11 0.51
CA ARG A 353 -22.22 -31.17 0.39
C ARG A 353 -22.69 -29.80 -0.04
N SER A 354 -23.53 -29.75 -1.07
CA SER A 354 -24.34 -28.59 -1.41
C SER A 354 -25.10 -28.12 -0.17
N GLN A 355 -24.60 -27.06 0.47
CA GLN A 355 -25.15 -26.51 1.69
C GLN A 355 -26.33 -25.58 1.37
N ARG A 356 -27.30 -26.11 0.62
CA ARG A 356 -28.69 -25.65 0.59
C ARG A 356 -29.62 -26.87 0.69
N THR A 357 -29.30 -27.80 1.57
CA THR A 357 -30.33 -28.68 2.14
C THR A 357 -30.94 -27.95 3.31
N ARG A 358 -32.24 -27.60 3.18
CA ARG A 358 -33.07 -27.01 4.23
C ARG A 358 -32.82 -27.74 5.55
N GLY A 359 -32.21 -27.05 6.51
CA GLY A 359 -32.25 -27.47 7.90
C GLY A 359 -33.69 -27.35 8.38
N ALA A 360 -34.18 -28.40 9.04
CA ALA A 360 -35.50 -28.42 9.67
C ALA A 360 -35.59 -27.49 10.89
N ASP A 361 -34.51 -26.77 11.24
CA ASP A 361 -34.47 -25.79 12.31
C ASP A 361 -33.82 -24.48 11.82
N GLY A 362 -34.65 -23.45 11.59
CA GLY A 362 -34.49 -22.15 12.21
C GLY A 362 -33.33 -21.18 11.91
N ASP A 363 -32.32 -21.49 11.09
CA ASP A 363 -31.25 -20.53 10.76
C ASP A 363 -31.30 -20.08 9.28
N GLU A 364 -31.25 -18.76 9.06
CA GLU A 364 -31.27 -18.15 7.72
C GLU A 364 -30.16 -18.72 6.83
N PRO A 365 -30.43 -19.00 5.54
CA PRO A 365 -29.40 -19.47 4.63
C PRO A 365 -28.30 -18.42 4.50
N ALA A 366 -27.04 -18.82 4.65
CA ALA A 366 -25.90 -17.95 4.43
C ALA A 366 -26.02 -17.24 3.07
N ALA A 367 -25.93 -15.90 3.08
CA ALA A 367 -26.01 -15.10 1.86
C ALA A 367 -24.87 -15.46 0.90
N GLY A 368 -25.18 -15.52 -0.39
CA GLY A 368 -24.19 -15.69 -1.45
C GLY A 368 -23.18 -14.54 -1.48
N ARG A 369 -22.05 -14.75 -2.14
CA ARG A 369 -20.99 -13.74 -2.31
C ARG A 369 -20.97 -13.19 -3.72
N SER A 370 -20.54 -11.94 -3.84
CA SER A 370 -20.35 -11.21 -5.09
C SER A 370 -18.88 -10.82 -5.25
N THR A 371 -18.32 -11.06 -6.42
CA THR A 371 -16.93 -10.74 -6.72
C THR A 371 -16.86 -10.03 -8.05
N GLN A 372 -15.95 -9.07 -8.17
CA GLN A 372 -15.66 -8.43 -9.44
C GLN A 372 -14.40 -9.01 -10.06
N LEU A 373 -14.50 -9.38 -11.33
CA LEU A 373 -13.37 -9.74 -12.16
C LEU A 373 -12.87 -8.50 -12.90
N LEU A 374 -11.59 -8.15 -12.67
CA LEU A 374 -10.94 -6.99 -13.26
C LEU A 374 -9.87 -7.42 -14.28
N ALA A 375 -9.69 -6.61 -15.33
CA ALA A 375 -8.52 -6.68 -16.20
C ALA A 375 -7.75 -5.35 -16.14
N PRO A 376 -6.41 -5.39 -16.27
CA PRO A 376 -5.60 -4.18 -16.42
C PRO A 376 -5.91 -3.42 -17.71
N ARG A 377 -5.63 -2.12 -17.70
CA ARG A 377 -5.90 -1.23 -18.84
C ARG A 377 -5.10 -1.68 -20.06
N PHE A 378 -5.77 -1.83 -21.21
CA PHE A 378 -5.18 -2.30 -22.48
C PHE A 378 -4.70 -3.75 -22.48
N SER A 379 -5.08 -4.56 -21.48
CA SER A 379 -4.84 -6.01 -21.51
C SER A 379 -5.72 -6.67 -22.56
N ARG A 380 -5.20 -7.68 -23.27
CA ARG A 380 -6.04 -8.56 -24.12
C ARG A 380 -7.14 -9.22 -23.29
N CYS A 381 -6.85 -9.53 -22.03
CA CYS A 381 -7.83 -10.10 -21.10
C CYS A 381 -9.06 -9.20 -20.92
N GLN A 382 -8.94 -7.87 -21.13
CA GLN A 382 -10.08 -6.95 -21.03
C GLN A 382 -11.19 -7.31 -22.02
N TRP A 383 -10.82 -7.70 -23.25
CA TRP A 383 -11.76 -8.16 -24.27
C TRP A 383 -12.29 -9.57 -24.00
N ASP A 384 -11.50 -10.40 -23.30
CA ASP A 384 -11.84 -11.78 -22.97
C ASP A 384 -12.55 -11.94 -21.60
N LEU A 385 -12.77 -10.86 -20.84
CA LEU A 385 -13.20 -10.94 -19.43
C LEU A 385 -14.50 -11.72 -19.24
N THR A 386 -15.48 -11.52 -20.12
CA THR A 386 -16.75 -12.25 -20.08
C THR A 386 -16.54 -13.75 -20.29
N ALA A 387 -15.74 -14.12 -21.29
CA ALA A 387 -15.41 -15.52 -21.55
C ALA A 387 -14.64 -16.15 -20.38
N MET A 388 -13.74 -15.38 -19.76
CA MET A 388 -12.99 -15.82 -18.58
C MET A 388 -13.90 -16.01 -17.36
N ALA A 389 -14.79 -15.07 -17.07
CA ALA A 389 -15.79 -15.20 -16.01
C ALA A 389 -16.68 -16.43 -16.23
N MET A 390 -17.05 -16.72 -17.49
CA MET A 390 -17.80 -17.93 -17.85
C MET A 390 -17.01 -19.21 -17.61
N LYS A 391 -15.71 -19.26 -17.95
CA LYS A 391 -14.84 -20.41 -17.68
C LYS A 391 -14.68 -20.66 -16.17
N ILE A 392 -14.38 -19.61 -15.41
CA ILE A 392 -14.25 -19.68 -13.94
C ILE A 392 -15.59 -20.09 -13.31
N GLY A 393 -16.69 -19.48 -13.73
CA GLY A 393 -18.03 -19.79 -13.24
C GLY A 393 -18.47 -21.22 -13.59
N ALA A 394 -18.16 -21.71 -14.79
CA ALA A 394 -18.40 -23.10 -15.17
C ALA A 394 -17.60 -24.06 -14.29
N ALA A 395 -16.32 -23.78 -14.02
CA ALA A 395 -15.49 -24.59 -13.14
C ALA A 395 -16.07 -24.68 -11.71
N TRP A 396 -16.53 -23.56 -11.15
CA TRP A 396 -17.19 -23.53 -9.84
C TRP A 396 -18.55 -24.25 -9.85
N ALA A 397 -19.29 -24.18 -10.95
CA ALA A 397 -20.56 -24.88 -11.08
C ALA A 397 -20.39 -26.41 -11.26
N LEU A 398 -19.34 -26.85 -11.94
CA LEU A 398 -18.93 -28.27 -12.00
C LEU A 398 -18.54 -28.78 -10.60
N ASP A 399 -17.98 -27.93 -9.75
CA ASP A 399 -17.70 -28.19 -8.33
C ASP A 399 -18.97 -28.06 -7.43
N GLY A 400 -20.15 -27.91 -8.03
CA GLY A 400 -21.45 -28.00 -7.35
C GLY A 400 -22.06 -26.67 -6.90
N CYS A 401 -21.50 -25.52 -7.26
CA CYS A 401 -22.04 -24.21 -6.90
C CYS A 401 -23.14 -23.72 -7.86
N ALA A 402 -24.06 -22.89 -7.35
CA ALA A 402 -24.91 -22.03 -8.16
C ALA A 402 -24.21 -20.69 -8.41
N VAL A 403 -23.84 -20.40 -9.65
CA VAL A 403 -23.03 -19.23 -10.04
C VAL A 403 -23.78 -18.37 -11.05
N LEU A 404 -23.78 -17.06 -10.86
CA LEU A 404 -24.27 -16.06 -11.81
C LEU A 404 -23.11 -15.23 -12.36
N VAL A 405 -23.00 -15.10 -13.68
CA VAL A 405 -22.10 -14.14 -14.33
C VAL A 405 -22.90 -12.94 -14.80
N VAL A 406 -22.55 -11.75 -14.29
CA VAL A 406 -23.20 -10.48 -14.62
C VAL A 406 -22.25 -9.65 -15.47
N THR A 407 -22.67 -9.27 -16.67
CA THR A 407 -21.93 -8.37 -17.56
C THR A 407 -22.62 -7.01 -17.64
N HIS A 408 -21.85 -5.92 -17.58
CA HIS A 408 -22.34 -4.55 -17.77
C HIS A 408 -21.64 -3.88 -18.95
N SER A 409 -22.39 -3.12 -19.75
CA SER A 409 -21.86 -2.38 -20.92
C SER A 409 -22.65 -1.09 -21.13
N PHE A 410 -21.95 0.04 -21.37
CA PHE A 410 -22.54 1.35 -21.61
C PHE A 410 -22.87 1.64 -23.08
N ASP A 411 -22.13 1.06 -24.04
CA ASP A 411 -21.98 1.66 -25.37
C ASP A 411 -22.24 0.72 -26.55
N ALA A 412 -22.98 -0.38 -26.34
CA ALA A 412 -23.33 -1.24 -27.46
C ALA A 412 -24.47 -0.61 -28.29
N ASP A 413 -24.08 0.24 -29.24
CA ASP A 413 -24.86 0.52 -30.43
C ASP A 413 -25.36 -0.82 -30.98
N ARG A 414 -26.66 -0.87 -31.25
CA ARG A 414 -27.40 -2.12 -31.49
C ARG A 414 -26.84 -2.90 -32.70
N GLU A 415 -26.07 -2.24 -33.56
CA GLU A 415 -25.41 -2.80 -34.75
C GLU A 415 -24.03 -3.43 -34.48
N VAL A 416 -23.20 -2.88 -33.60
CA VAL A 416 -21.96 -3.56 -33.15
C VAL A 416 -22.35 -4.84 -32.40
N ARG A 417 -23.45 -4.74 -31.62
CA ARG A 417 -24.09 -5.90 -30.99
C ARG A 417 -24.54 -6.95 -32.00
N ARG A 418 -25.05 -6.58 -33.18
CA ARG A 418 -25.39 -7.57 -34.24
C ARG A 418 -24.17 -8.26 -34.84
N LEU A 419 -23.04 -7.57 -34.98
CA LEU A 419 -21.79 -8.19 -35.46
C LEU A 419 -21.18 -9.17 -34.43
N TYR A 420 -21.35 -8.90 -33.12
CA TYR A 420 -20.90 -9.83 -32.07
C TYR A 420 -21.94 -10.90 -31.70
N GLU A 421 -23.24 -10.61 -31.78
CA GLU A 421 -24.33 -11.54 -31.43
C GLU A 421 -24.70 -12.48 -32.59
N HIS A 422 -24.44 -12.12 -33.86
CA HIS A 422 -24.70 -13.02 -35.00
C HIS A 422 -23.58 -14.01 -35.33
N ASP A 423 -22.35 -13.79 -34.86
CA ASP A 423 -21.24 -14.73 -35.12
C ASP A 423 -20.66 -15.42 -33.89
N VAL A 424 -21.11 -15.13 -32.65
CA VAL A 424 -20.50 -15.74 -31.45
C VAL A 424 -21.48 -16.38 -30.45
N PHE A 425 -22.78 -16.04 -30.40
CA PHE A 425 -23.67 -16.57 -29.34
C PHE A 425 -25.13 -16.85 -29.76
N GLY A 426 -25.34 -17.40 -30.96
CA GLY A 426 -26.62 -17.99 -31.34
C GLY A 426 -26.86 -19.37 -30.74
N TRP A 427 -27.28 -19.45 -29.47
CA TRP A 427 -27.63 -20.74 -28.85
C TRP A 427 -28.98 -21.25 -29.37
N SER A 428 -28.98 -22.41 -30.04
CA SER A 428 -30.19 -23.14 -30.41
C SER A 428 -30.82 -23.78 -29.17
N ILE A 429 -32.09 -23.47 -28.92
CA ILE A 429 -32.89 -24.01 -27.82
C ILE A 429 -33.73 -25.16 -28.41
N PRO A 430 -33.68 -26.41 -27.89
CA PRO A 430 -34.69 -27.41 -28.21
C PRO A 430 -36.06 -26.96 -27.65
N ASP A 431 -37.11 -27.16 -28.45
CA ASP A 431 -38.46 -26.60 -28.31
C ASP A 431 -38.96 -26.35 -26.87
N ARG A 432 -39.39 -25.11 -26.64
CA ARG A 432 -39.92 -24.59 -25.37
C ARG A 432 -41.23 -25.30 -24.96
N PRO A 433 -41.36 -25.77 -23.71
CA PRO A 433 -42.61 -25.68 -22.99
C PRO A 433 -42.84 -24.26 -22.47
N THR A 434 -44.11 -23.95 -22.29
CA THR A 434 -44.76 -22.66 -22.09
C THR A 434 -44.17 -21.77 -20.98
N PHE A 435 -44.17 -20.47 -21.27
CA PHE A 435 -43.79 -19.34 -20.43
C PHE A 435 -44.26 -19.48 -18.96
N ILE A 436 -43.30 -19.59 -18.04
CA ILE A 436 -43.44 -19.18 -16.63
C ILE A 436 -42.58 -17.91 -16.53
N PRO A 437 -43.01 -16.83 -15.86
CA PRO A 437 -42.20 -15.62 -15.71
C PRO A 437 -40.99 -15.92 -14.82
N SER A 438 -39.94 -16.49 -15.42
CA SER A 438 -38.69 -16.78 -14.78
C SER A 438 -37.90 -15.49 -14.60
N LEU A 439 -37.20 -15.39 -13.46
CA LEU A 439 -36.17 -14.38 -13.18
C LEU A 439 -35.30 -14.08 -14.42
N PRO A 440 -34.72 -12.87 -14.57
CA PRO A 440 -34.04 -12.41 -15.79
C PRO A 440 -32.70 -13.13 -16.11
N TRP A 441 -32.42 -14.23 -15.41
CA TRP A 441 -31.18 -15.01 -15.48
C TRP A 441 -31.31 -16.13 -16.53
N ARG A 442 -30.35 -16.21 -17.45
CA ARG A 442 -30.30 -17.28 -18.45
C ARG A 442 -29.45 -18.43 -17.91
N ARG A 443 -30.02 -19.64 -17.78
CA ARG A 443 -29.28 -20.82 -17.32
C ARG A 443 -28.42 -21.39 -18.47
N GLY A 444 -27.12 -21.58 -18.21
CA GLY A 444 -26.22 -22.35 -19.07
C GLY A 444 -26.39 -23.86 -18.86
N ARG A 445 -26.24 -24.64 -19.93
CA ARG A 445 -26.21 -26.11 -19.87
C ARG A 445 -24.82 -26.55 -19.43
N LEU A 446 -24.70 -27.22 -18.28
CA LEU A 446 -23.46 -27.81 -17.77
C LEU A 446 -23.55 -29.34 -17.80
N VAL A 447 -22.51 -30.01 -18.30
CA VAL A 447 -22.39 -31.47 -18.24
C VAL A 447 -20.94 -31.86 -17.92
N PRO A 448 -20.66 -32.75 -16.94
CA PRO A 448 -21.48 -33.27 -15.86
C PRO A 448 -21.32 -32.46 -14.55
N GLY A 449 -22.39 -32.22 -13.79
CA GLY A 449 -22.27 -31.57 -12.48
C GLY A 449 -23.61 -31.32 -11.80
N SER A 450 -23.60 -31.15 -10.48
CA SER A 450 -24.81 -30.84 -9.68
C SER A 450 -25.06 -29.34 -9.49
N GLY A 451 -24.11 -28.48 -9.89
CA GLY A 451 -24.26 -27.03 -9.81
C GLY A 451 -25.03 -26.43 -10.99
N ALA A 452 -25.03 -25.10 -11.07
CA ALA A 452 -25.72 -24.37 -12.12
C ALA A 452 -25.01 -23.05 -12.43
N LEU A 453 -24.78 -22.77 -13.71
CA LEU A 453 -24.23 -21.51 -14.19
C LEU A 453 -25.35 -20.70 -14.83
N PHE A 454 -25.44 -19.42 -14.50
CA PHE A 454 -26.39 -18.47 -15.05
C PHE A 454 -25.66 -17.26 -15.58
N THR A 455 -26.27 -16.58 -16.55
CA THR A 455 -25.75 -15.33 -17.11
C THR A 455 -26.80 -14.24 -17.14
N HIS A 456 -26.33 -12.99 -17.04
CA HIS A 456 -27.14 -11.81 -17.17
C HIS A 456 -26.34 -10.66 -17.74
N THR A 457 -26.97 -9.88 -18.61
CA THR A 457 -26.37 -8.68 -19.19
C THR A 457 -27.21 -7.48 -18.82
N VAL A 458 -26.61 -6.56 -18.09
CA VAL A 458 -27.21 -5.28 -17.71
C VAL A 458 -26.85 -4.25 -18.77
N SER A 459 -27.85 -3.53 -19.27
CA SER A 459 -27.66 -2.38 -20.16
C SER A 459 -28.26 -1.16 -19.46
N GLY A 460 -27.49 -0.08 -19.29
CA GLY A 460 -27.96 1.15 -18.63
C GLY A 460 -27.05 1.66 -17.49
N SER A 461 -27.63 2.35 -16.51
CA SER A 461 -26.92 3.05 -15.43
C SER A 461 -26.23 2.09 -14.45
N ARG A 462 -25.07 2.50 -13.93
CA ARG A 462 -24.32 1.78 -12.87
C ARG A 462 -25.12 1.61 -11.57
N THR A 463 -26.08 2.49 -11.29
CA THR A 463 -26.93 2.42 -10.09
C THR A 463 -27.71 1.12 -9.97
N ASP A 464 -27.99 0.45 -11.10
CA ASP A 464 -28.85 -0.72 -11.13
C ASP A 464 -28.05 -2.02 -10.83
N VAL A 465 -26.72 -1.96 -10.95
CA VAL A 465 -25.82 -3.10 -10.72
C VAL A 465 -25.81 -3.51 -9.25
N GLY A 466 -25.78 -2.54 -8.32
CA GLY A 466 -25.73 -2.84 -6.89
C GLY A 466 -26.98 -3.58 -6.38
N ALA A 467 -28.17 -3.13 -6.81
CA ALA A 467 -29.43 -3.79 -6.47
C ALA A 467 -29.49 -5.22 -7.07
N LEU A 468 -29.00 -5.38 -8.30
CA LEU A 468 -28.93 -6.68 -8.96
C LEU A 468 -28.01 -7.66 -8.22
N LEU A 469 -26.81 -7.21 -7.81
CA LEU A 469 -25.87 -8.04 -7.05
C LEU A 469 -26.46 -8.42 -5.69
N GLN A 470 -27.19 -7.51 -5.03
CA GLN A 470 -27.90 -7.83 -3.80
C GLN A 470 -28.99 -8.90 -4.00
N GLN A 471 -29.75 -8.83 -5.09
CA GLN A 471 -30.70 -9.88 -5.45
C GLN A 471 -30.00 -11.22 -5.76
N ALA A 472 -28.85 -11.17 -6.43
CA ALA A 472 -28.06 -12.35 -6.76
C ALA A 472 -27.56 -13.07 -5.49
N ARG A 473 -27.15 -12.34 -4.45
CA ARG A 473 -26.73 -12.91 -3.15
C ARG A 473 -27.82 -13.75 -2.49
N ALA A 474 -29.10 -13.45 -2.72
CA ALA A 474 -30.20 -14.25 -2.19
C ALA A 474 -30.37 -15.59 -2.95
N GLN A 475 -29.99 -15.64 -4.23
CA GLN A 475 -30.37 -16.74 -5.14
C GLN A 475 -29.21 -17.65 -5.52
N PHE A 476 -27.99 -17.15 -5.56
CA PHE A 476 -26.79 -17.85 -6.01
C PHE A 476 -25.76 -17.95 -4.88
N ASP A 477 -24.88 -18.96 -4.94
CA ASP A 477 -23.75 -19.07 -4.04
C ASP A 477 -22.67 -18.02 -4.38
N TRP A 478 -22.51 -17.75 -5.68
CA TRP A 478 -21.54 -16.79 -6.20
C TRP A 478 -22.12 -15.94 -7.34
N ALA A 479 -21.83 -14.64 -7.34
CA ALA A 479 -22.02 -13.75 -8.47
C ALA A 479 -20.66 -13.19 -8.93
N ILE A 480 -20.32 -13.38 -10.21
CA ILE A 480 -19.11 -12.80 -10.84
C ILE A 480 -19.55 -11.62 -11.69
N PHE A 481 -19.18 -10.42 -11.28
CA PHE A 481 -19.42 -9.18 -12.00
C PHE A 481 -18.26 -8.85 -12.94
N VAL A 482 -18.60 -8.48 -14.17
CA VAL A 482 -17.68 -8.03 -15.21
C VAL A 482 -18.18 -6.71 -15.79
N ASP A 483 -17.33 -5.68 -15.72
CA ASP A 483 -17.53 -4.45 -16.48
C ASP A 483 -16.86 -4.58 -17.85
N CYS A 484 -17.65 -4.53 -18.92
CA CYS A 484 -17.21 -4.62 -20.31
C CYS A 484 -17.14 -3.25 -20.98
N ASN A 485 -17.07 -2.16 -20.22
CA ASN A 485 -17.03 -0.83 -20.82
C ASN A 485 -15.69 -0.57 -21.55
N ASP A 486 -15.78 -0.14 -22.80
CA ASP A 486 -14.67 0.08 -23.72
C ASP A 486 -14.13 1.53 -23.67
N ASP A 487 -14.61 2.36 -22.74
CA ASP A 487 -14.20 3.77 -22.63
C ASP A 487 -12.67 3.91 -22.52
N LEU A 488 -12.06 4.24 -23.67
CA LEU A 488 -10.63 4.40 -23.93
C LEU A 488 -10.08 5.59 -23.12
N GLY A 489 -9.98 5.45 -21.80
CA GLY A 489 -9.64 6.59 -20.97
C GLY A 489 -9.64 6.34 -19.48
N MET A 490 -10.69 5.68 -18.97
CA MET A 490 -11.12 5.85 -17.58
C MET A 490 -10.77 4.70 -16.61
N GLY A 491 -10.11 3.64 -17.08
CA GLY A 491 -9.83 2.46 -16.24
C GLY A 491 -11.09 1.63 -15.96
N PRO A 492 -10.96 0.44 -15.34
CA PRO A 492 -12.12 -0.41 -15.06
C PRO A 492 -13.05 0.26 -14.04
N TYR A 493 -14.37 0.17 -14.23
CA TYR A 493 -15.30 0.56 -13.18
C TYR A 493 -15.13 -0.37 -11.98
N VAL A 494 -15.17 0.20 -10.77
CA VAL A 494 -15.05 -0.55 -9.52
C VAL A 494 -16.39 -0.47 -8.81
N GLU A 495 -17.05 -1.61 -8.67
CA GLU A 495 -18.39 -1.69 -8.08
C GLU A 495 -18.30 -1.75 -6.55
N GLN A 496 -18.89 -0.78 -5.86
CA GLN A 496 -18.77 -0.67 -4.40
C GLN A 496 -19.52 -1.77 -3.65
N SER A 497 -20.54 -2.34 -4.30
CA SER A 497 -21.39 -3.37 -3.71
C SER A 497 -20.84 -4.79 -3.84
N VAL A 498 -19.66 -5.01 -4.42
CA VAL A 498 -19.02 -6.35 -4.46
C VAL A 498 -18.23 -6.65 -3.18
N ASP A 499 -18.18 -7.92 -2.79
CA ASP A 499 -17.48 -8.35 -1.57
C ASP A 499 -15.95 -8.46 -1.78
N SER A 500 -15.51 -8.67 -3.02
CA SER A 500 -14.10 -8.96 -3.36
C SER A 500 -13.78 -8.61 -4.81
N HIS A 501 -12.50 -8.32 -5.09
CA HIS A 501 -12.01 -8.02 -6.44
C HIS A 501 -10.80 -8.90 -6.75
N PHE A 502 -10.74 -9.52 -7.92
CA PHE A 502 -9.52 -10.20 -8.36
C PHE A 502 -9.21 -9.85 -9.81
N VAL A 503 -7.91 -9.90 -10.15
CA VAL A 503 -7.42 -9.48 -11.47
C VAL A 503 -6.98 -10.68 -12.27
N VAL A 504 -7.42 -10.79 -13.52
CA VAL A 504 -6.88 -11.78 -14.47
C VAL A 504 -5.88 -11.12 -15.40
N VAL A 505 -4.72 -11.77 -15.57
CA VAL A 505 -3.63 -11.30 -16.43
C VAL A 505 -3.01 -12.46 -17.20
N ASP A 506 -2.72 -12.24 -18.48
CA ASP A 506 -1.82 -13.09 -19.26
C ASP A 506 -0.39 -13.04 -18.70
N SER A 507 0.14 -14.18 -18.29
CA SER A 507 1.51 -14.29 -17.82
C SER A 507 2.37 -15.05 -18.83
N SER A 508 3.41 -14.36 -19.32
CA SER A 508 4.52 -14.97 -20.03
C SER A 508 5.66 -15.40 -19.08
N GLY A 509 5.41 -15.43 -17.76
CA GLY A 509 6.43 -15.64 -16.73
C GLY A 509 7.00 -14.34 -16.13
N TYR A 510 7.90 -14.48 -15.17
CA TYR A 510 8.54 -13.37 -14.47
C TYR A 510 9.88 -13.00 -15.12
N PRO A 511 10.20 -11.70 -15.25
CA PRO A 511 11.48 -11.27 -15.80
C PRO A 511 12.62 -11.59 -14.82
N GLU A 512 13.57 -12.45 -15.22
CA GLU A 512 14.76 -12.74 -14.41
C GLU A 512 15.89 -11.72 -14.61
N SER A 513 15.81 -10.89 -15.65
CA SER A 513 16.84 -9.92 -16.02
C SER A 513 16.27 -8.71 -16.77
N PHE A 514 17.04 -7.62 -16.83
CA PHE A 514 16.76 -6.49 -17.72
C PHE A 514 17.98 -6.12 -18.57
N LEU A 515 17.73 -5.72 -19.81
CA LEU A 515 18.76 -5.24 -20.72
C LEU A 515 18.99 -3.74 -20.50
N THR A 516 20.17 -3.39 -19.97
CA THR A 516 20.66 -2.01 -19.94
C THR A 516 21.46 -1.71 -21.17
N ALA A 517 21.39 -0.48 -21.69
CA ALA A 517 22.32 0.00 -22.71
C ALA A 517 23.25 1.04 -22.08
N GLN A 518 24.56 0.80 -22.13
CA GLN A 518 25.56 1.81 -21.79
C GLN A 518 26.23 2.28 -23.08
N ALA A 519 26.25 3.60 -23.30
CA ALA A 519 27.03 4.16 -24.40
C ALA A 519 28.49 4.25 -23.96
N ARG A 520 29.35 3.37 -24.52
CA ARG A 520 30.81 3.49 -24.41
C ARG A 520 31.36 3.74 -25.81
N ASN A 521 32.17 4.79 -25.96
CA ASN A 521 32.80 5.17 -27.23
C ASN A 521 31.82 5.34 -28.42
N GLY A 522 30.59 5.79 -28.17
CA GLY A 522 29.57 5.97 -29.21
C GLY A 522 28.88 4.67 -29.67
N VAL A 523 29.18 3.53 -29.06
CA VAL A 523 28.49 2.25 -29.29
C VAL A 523 27.61 1.93 -28.08
N ALA A 524 26.36 1.56 -28.33
CA ALA A 524 25.46 1.08 -27.30
C ALA A 524 25.83 -0.37 -26.96
N GLU A 525 26.52 -0.58 -25.85
CA GLU A 525 26.75 -1.91 -25.29
C GLU A 525 25.52 -2.32 -24.47
N HIS A 526 24.90 -3.44 -24.85
CA HIS A 526 23.79 -4.01 -24.09
C HIS A 526 24.35 -4.94 -23.00
N ARG A 527 24.06 -4.63 -21.74
CA ARG A 527 24.39 -5.46 -20.59
C ARG A 527 23.12 -5.96 -19.94
N GLU A 528 22.99 -7.27 -19.85
CA GLU A 528 21.95 -7.94 -19.08
C GLU A 528 22.32 -7.88 -17.59
N VAL A 529 21.38 -7.42 -16.77
CA VAL A 529 21.52 -7.31 -15.32
C VAL A 529 20.46 -8.22 -14.68
N PRO A 530 20.86 -9.18 -13.82
CA PRO A 530 19.90 -10.08 -13.16
C PRO A 530 19.03 -9.29 -12.18
N LEU A 531 17.76 -9.67 -12.09
CA LEU A 531 16.79 -9.14 -11.14
C LEU A 531 16.69 -10.06 -9.93
N THR A 532 16.58 -9.47 -8.75
CA THR A 532 16.14 -10.20 -7.55
C THR A 532 14.64 -10.51 -7.65
N PRO A 533 14.11 -11.51 -6.90
CA PRO A 533 12.68 -11.79 -6.89
C PRO A 533 11.81 -10.57 -6.57
N ALA A 534 12.22 -9.76 -5.59
CA ALA A 534 11.53 -8.51 -5.27
C ALA A 534 11.52 -7.50 -6.44
N ALA A 535 12.65 -7.36 -7.14
CA ALA A 535 12.73 -6.46 -8.30
C ALA A 535 11.90 -6.99 -9.49
N SER A 536 11.86 -8.30 -9.67
CA SER A 536 11.05 -8.97 -10.69
C SER A 536 9.55 -8.83 -10.42
N ALA A 537 9.12 -9.00 -9.16
CA ALA A 537 7.73 -8.79 -8.74
C ALA A 537 7.26 -7.35 -9.02
N VAL A 538 8.10 -6.35 -8.69
CA VAL A 538 7.82 -4.94 -8.99
C VAL A 538 7.70 -4.70 -10.50
N ALA A 539 8.65 -5.20 -11.28
CA ALA A 539 8.65 -5.05 -12.74
C ALA A 539 7.42 -5.72 -13.38
N TRP A 540 7.08 -6.93 -12.94
CA TRP A 540 5.91 -7.66 -13.42
C TRP A 540 4.61 -6.91 -13.09
N ARG A 541 4.47 -6.43 -11.84
CA ARG A 541 3.31 -5.63 -11.39
C ARG A 541 3.14 -4.38 -12.24
N GLN A 542 4.23 -3.68 -12.58
CA GLN A 542 4.17 -2.49 -13.44
C GLN A 542 3.71 -2.84 -14.85
N GLN A 543 4.34 -3.84 -15.46
CA GLN A 543 4.00 -4.24 -16.82
C GLN A 543 2.53 -4.65 -16.94
N HIS A 544 2.02 -5.35 -15.94
CA HIS A 544 0.75 -6.03 -16.04
C HIS A 544 -0.40 -5.33 -15.33
N LEU A 545 -0.22 -4.63 -14.20
CA LEU A 545 -1.33 -4.07 -13.41
C LEU A 545 -1.53 -2.56 -13.61
N THR A 546 -0.90 -1.98 -14.62
CA THR A 546 -1.06 -0.56 -14.94
C THR A 546 -2.53 -0.21 -15.22
N GLY A 547 -3.01 0.88 -14.62
CA GLY A 547 -4.35 1.42 -14.83
C GLY A 547 -5.42 0.91 -13.86
N ILE A 548 -5.09 -0.01 -12.96
CA ILE A 548 -5.93 -0.35 -11.80
C ILE A 548 -5.51 0.58 -10.64
N PRO A 549 -6.44 1.34 -10.02
CA PRO A 549 -6.11 2.18 -8.86
C PRO A 549 -5.94 1.32 -7.60
N LEU A 550 -4.81 0.61 -7.52
CA LEU A 550 -4.45 -0.29 -6.42
C LEU A 550 -4.34 0.41 -5.05
N ASP A 551 -4.38 1.75 -5.02
CA ASP A 551 -4.43 2.57 -3.81
C ASP A 551 -5.86 2.75 -3.26
N ARG A 552 -6.88 2.47 -4.09
CA ARG A 552 -8.31 2.69 -3.78
C ARG A 552 -9.14 1.41 -3.84
N VAL A 553 -8.67 0.40 -4.59
CA VAL A 553 -9.39 -0.84 -4.81
C VAL A 553 -8.69 -1.97 -4.06
N PRO A 554 -9.33 -2.57 -3.05
CA PRO A 554 -8.81 -3.73 -2.36
C PRO A 554 -8.81 -4.94 -3.30
N ILE A 555 -7.62 -5.43 -3.66
CA ILE A 555 -7.46 -6.59 -4.55
C ILE A 555 -7.27 -7.86 -3.71
N SER A 556 -8.19 -8.79 -3.84
CA SER A 556 -8.18 -10.10 -3.19
C SER A 556 -7.14 -11.06 -3.80
N GLY A 557 -6.69 -10.82 -5.04
CA GLY A 557 -5.53 -11.50 -5.62
C GLY A 557 -5.48 -11.52 -7.15
N LEU A 558 -4.46 -12.20 -7.68
CA LEU A 558 -4.18 -12.37 -9.12
C LEU A 558 -4.50 -13.78 -9.59
N VAL A 559 -4.99 -13.86 -10.81
CA VAL A 559 -5.16 -15.10 -11.57
C VAL A 559 -4.34 -14.96 -12.84
N LEU A 560 -3.34 -15.82 -13.01
CA LEU A 560 -2.40 -15.74 -14.12
C LEU A 560 -2.79 -16.76 -15.19
N ARG A 561 -3.14 -16.30 -16.40
CA ARG A 561 -3.35 -17.19 -17.55
C ARG A 561 -2.00 -17.56 -18.14
N GLN A 562 -1.68 -18.85 -18.19
CA GLN A 562 -0.45 -19.32 -18.84
C GLN A 562 -0.54 -19.03 -20.34
N SER A 563 0.37 -18.19 -20.85
CA SER A 563 0.58 -18.02 -22.29
C SER A 563 1.67 -19.01 -22.75
N SER A 564 1.56 -19.55 -23.97
CA SER A 564 2.56 -20.51 -24.49
C SER A 564 3.98 -19.94 -24.29
N PRO A 565 4.95 -20.76 -23.83
CA PRO A 565 6.27 -20.28 -23.51
C PRO A 565 6.89 -19.64 -24.76
N ARG A 566 7.22 -18.34 -24.70
CA ARG A 566 8.11 -17.76 -25.70
C ARG A 566 9.43 -18.52 -25.59
N ALA A 567 9.88 -19.09 -26.70
CA ALA A 567 11.18 -19.75 -26.80
C ALA A 567 12.26 -18.80 -26.27
N GLY A 568 12.88 -19.13 -25.12
CA GLY A 568 13.92 -18.29 -24.54
C GLY A 568 14.30 -18.60 -23.09
N SER A 569 13.35 -18.71 -22.17
CA SER A 569 13.65 -19.06 -20.77
C SER A 569 12.38 -19.37 -20.02
N THR A 570 12.20 -20.62 -19.59
CA THR A 570 11.23 -20.94 -18.55
C THR A 570 11.91 -20.58 -17.22
N PRO A 571 11.43 -19.58 -16.47
CA PRO A 571 12.07 -19.21 -15.21
C PRO A 571 12.08 -20.40 -14.26
N SER A 572 13.08 -20.48 -13.38
CA SER A 572 13.15 -21.58 -12.42
C SER A 572 11.89 -21.59 -11.53
N PRO A 573 11.36 -22.77 -11.16
CA PRO A 573 10.18 -22.87 -10.31
C PRO A 573 10.39 -22.18 -8.96
N ASP A 574 11.60 -22.25 -8.41
CA ASP A 574 11.97 -21.60 -7.15
C ASP A 574 11.94 -20.08 -7.26
N PHE A 575 12.51 -19.51 -8.34
CA PHE A 575 12.44 -18.06 -8.58
C PHE A 575 10.98 -17.60 -8.74
N THR A 576 10.18 -18.40 -9.46
CA THR A 576 8.75 -18.11 -9.65
C THR A 576 7.99 -18.08 -8.32
N ALA A 577 8.24 -19.05 -7.44
CA ALA A 577 7.64 -19.09 -6.11
C ALA A 577 8.11 -17.91 -5.22
N GLN A 578 9.38 -17.52 -5.31
CA GLN A 578 9.90 -16.35 -4.59
C GLN A 578 9.28 -15.03 -5.11
N VAL A 579 9.08 -14.90 -6.42
CA VAL A 579 8.39 -13.73 -6.99
C VAL A 579 6.92 -13.71 -6.59
N ASP A 580 6.25 -14.87 -6.52
CA ASP A 580 4.88 -14.98 -6.01
C ASP A 580 4.75 -14.55 -4.54
N ALA A 581 5.73 -14.91 -3.72
CA ALA A 581 5.80 -14.49 -2.32
C ALA A 581 5.99 -12.97 -2.21
N GLU A 582 6.82 -12.38 -3.07
CA GLU A 582 7.00 -10.92 -3.14
C GLU A 582 5.74 -10.20 -3.66
N LEU A 583 5.01 -10.77 -4.63
CA LEU A 583 3.72 -10.23 -5.07
C LEU A 583 2.67 -10.29 -3.96
N ALA A 584 2.62 -11.39 -3.20
CA ALA A 584 1.78 -11.49 -2.00
C ALA A 584 2.18 -10.46 -0.94
N ARG A 585 3.49 -10.23 -0.74
CA ARG A 585 4.03 -9.19 0.16
C ARG A 585 3.58 -7.78 -0.25
N PHE A 586 3.36 -7.55 -1.54
CA PHE A 586 2.79 -6.30 -2.08
C PHE A 586 1.25 -6.21 -1.98
N GLY A 587 0.60 -7.15 -1.29
CA GLY A 587 -0.84 -7.22 -1.10
C GLY A 587 -1.59 -7.69 -2.34
N ILE A 588 -0.92 -8.41 -3.24
CA ILE A 588 -1.48 -8.86 -4.52
C ILE A 588 -1.09 -10.34 -4.72
N PRO A 589 -1.62 -11.26 -3.88
CA PRO A 589 -1.22 -12.66 -3.90
C PRO A 589 -1.67 -13.35 -5.19
N VAL A 590 -0.87 -14.29 -5.70
CA VAL A 590 -1.25 -15.11 -6.85
C VAL A 590 -2.16 -16.23 -6.36
N LEU A 591 -3.45 -16.14 -6.67
CA LEU A 591 -4.46 -17.12 -6.25
C LEU A 591 -4.32 -18.42 -7.03
N SER A 592 -4.09 -18.31 -8.33
CA SER A 592 -3.97 -19.46 -9.22
C SER A 592 -3.32 -19.13 -10.54
N ARG A 593 -2.76 -20.16 -11.19
CA ARG A 593 -2.35 -20.15 -12.59
C ARG A 593 -3.34 -20.99 -13.39
N LEU A 594 -4.09 -20.35 -14.27
CA LEU A 594 -4.99 -21.05 -15.17
C LEU A 594 -4.17 -21.72 -16.28
N PRO A 595 -4.51 -22.96 -16.66
CA PRO A 595 -3.90 -23.61 -17.80
C PRO A 595 -4.14 -22.78 -19.07
N GLU A 596 -3.35 -23.06 -20.11
CA GLU A 596 -3.55 -22.45 -21.42
C GLU A 596 -5.00 -22.62 -21.87
N ASP A 597 -5.52 -21.59 -22.54
CA ASP A 597 -6.90 -21.62 -22.96
C ASP A 597 -7.14 -22.85 -23.83
N PRO A 598 -8.19 -23.64 -23.54
CA PRO A 598 -8.56 -24.68 -24.46
C PRO A 598 -8.89 -24.06 -25.82
N ASP A 599 -8.37 -24.65 -26.89
CA ASP A 599 -8.67 -24.28 -28.28
C ASP A 599 -10.16 -24.54 -28.55
N VAL A 600 -11.01 -23.61 -28.15
CA VAL A 600 -12.43 -23.63 -28.52
C VAL A 600 -12.55 -22.88 -29.83
N ALA A 601 -12.77 -23.62 -30.92
CA ALA A 601 -13.13 -23.03 -32.20
C ALA A 601 -14.41 -22.20 -32.02
N LEU A 602 -14.27 -20.88 -32.04
CA LEU A 602 -15.38 -19.93 -32.12
C LEU A 602 -16.16 -20.25 -33.42
N GLY A 603 -17.24 -21.00 -33.29
CA GLY A 603 -18.04 -21.50 -34.41
C GLY A 603 -18.84 -22.77 -34.10
N ASP A 604 -18.46 -23.54 -33.08
CA ASP A 604 -19.19 -24.76 -32.70
C ASP A 604 -20.23 -24.48 -31.59
N PRO A 605 -21.50 -24.88 -31.75
CA PRO A 605 -22.58 -24.68 -30.76
C PRO A 605 -22.46 -25.64 -29.56
N SER A 606 -21.30 -25.65 -28.91
CA SER A 606 -20.97 -26.56 -27.81
C SER A 606 -21.50 -26.03 -26.47
N PRO A 607 -22.17 -26.85 -25.63
CA PRO A 607 -22.68 -26.44 -24.32
C PRO A 607 -21.53 -26.09 -23.36
N THR A 608 -21.58 -24.91 -22.72
CA THR A 608 -20.47 -24.24 -21.99
C THR A 608 -19.08 -24.19 -22.64
N VAL A 609 -18.23 -23.30 -22.12
CA VAL A 609 -16.82 -23.17 -22.56
C VAL A 609 -15.97 -24.40 -22.16
N LEU A 610 -16.43 -25.22 -21.21
CA LEU A 610 -15.69 -26.38 -20.68
C LEU A 610 -16.29 -27.75 -21.07
N ASP A 611 -17.46 -27.84 -21.72
CA ASP A 611 -17.91 -29.14 -22.26
C ASP A 611 -17.23 -29.43 -23.62
N ALA A 612 -16.69 -28.40 -24.28
CA ALA A 612 -15.95 -28.51 -25.53
C ALA A 612 -14.52 -29.10 -25.36
N VAL A 613 -14.09 -29.37 -24.12
CA VAL A 613 -12.73 -29.83 -23.81
C VAL A 613 -12.77 -31.24 -23.23
N ASP A 614 -11.65 -31.97 -23.38
CA ASP A 614 -11.50 -33.30 -22.81
C ASP A 614 -11.58 -33.29 -21.28
N ASP A 615 -11.89 -34.46 -20.69
CA ASP A 615 -12.09 -34.59 -19.25
C ASP A 615 -10.85 -34.22 -18.43
N ALA A 616 -9.63 -34.41 -18.96
CA ALA A 616 -8.39 -34.08 -18.25
C ALA A 616 -8.18 -32.55 -18.22
N SER A 617 -8.39 -31.86 -19.35
CA SER A 617 -8.38 -30.40 -19.42
C SER A 617 -9.46 -29.78 -18.53
N ARG A 618 -10.67 -30.35 -18.53
CA ARG A 618 -11.77 -29.92 -17.65
C ARG A 618 -11.39 -30.07 -16.18
N ALA A 619 -10.87 -31.23 -15.77
CA ALA A 619 -10.44 -31.48 -14.40
C ALA A 619 -9.28 -30.56 -13.97
N ALA A 620 -8.33 -30.29 -14.86
CA ALA A 620 -7.24 -29.35 -14.62
C ALA A 620 -7.76 -27.93 -14.37
N TYR A 621 -8.74 -27.47 -15.16
CA TYR A 621 -9.35 -26.16 -15.01
C TYR A 621 -10.15 -26.03 -13.69
N VAL A 622 -10.94 -27.06 -13.34
CA VAL A 622 -11.66 -27.13 -12.04
C VAL A 622 -10.68 -27.07 -10.87
N LYS A 623 -9.60 -27.85 -10.94
CA LYS A 623 -8.53 -27.84 -9.93
C LYS A 623 -7.88 -26.46 -9.81
N ALA A 624 -7.59 -25.79 -10.93
CA ALA A 624 -7.00 -24.45 -10.94
C ALA A 624 -7.96 -23.36 -10.44
N CYS A 625 -9.27 -23.50 -10.62
CA CYS A 625 -10.24 -22.50 -10.16
C CYS A 625 -10.65 -22.65 -8.68
N THR A 626 -10.37 -23.79 -8.06
CA THR A 626 -10.73 -24.08 -6.67
C THR A 626 -10.01 -23.14 -5.67
N PRO A 627 -8.68 -22.90 -5.75
CA PRO A 627 -7.99 -21.95 -4.87
C PRO A 627 -8.56 -20.53 -4.92
N ILE A 628 -9.00 -20.07 -6.10
CA ILE A 628 -9.62 -18.76 -6.27
C ILE A 628 -10.87 -18.66 -5.38
N ARG A 629 -11.77 -19.64 -5.47
CA ARG A 629 -13.02 -19.67 -4.67
C ARG A 629 -12.75 -19.72 -3.16
N LEU A 630 -11.75 -20.49 -2.74
CA LEU A 630 -11.40 -20.63 -1.33
C LEU A 630 -10.81 -19.33 -0.76
N ALA A 631 -9.90 -18.68 -1.50
CA ALA A 631 -9.34 -17.39 -1.11
C ALA A 631 -10.42 -16.30 -1.02
N LEU A 632 -11.30 -16.21 -2.02
CA LEU A 632 -12.41 -15.25 -2.01
C LEU A 632 -13.43 -15.51 -0.89
N ARG A 633 -13.53 -16.74 -0.37
CA ARG A 633 -14.40 -17.08 0.77
C ARG A 633 -13.77 -16.69 2.12
N ALA A 634 -12.45 -16.78 2.21
CA ALA A 634 -11.71 -16.44 3.42
C ALA A 634 -11.44 -14.92 3.54
N ALA A 635 -11.44 -14.19 2.43
CA ALA A 635 -11.33 -12.73 2.44
C ALA A 635 -12.53 -12.08 3.17
N GLU A 636 -12.25 -11.09 4.01
CA GLU A 636 -13.30 -10.23 4.59
C GLU A 636 -13.93 -9.34 3.49
N PRO A 637 -15.24 -9.02 3.59
CA PRO A 637 -15.90 -8.16 2.61
C PRO A 637 -15.23 -6.78 2.55
N CYS A 638 -14.67 -6.46 1.39
CA CYS A 638 -13.89 -5.24 1.20
C CYS A 638 -14.78 -4.07 0.75
N LEU A 639 -15.57 -3.51 1.66
CA LEU A 639 -16.49 -2.41 1.34
C LEU A 639 -15.74 -1.10 1.03
N ILE A 640 -16.00 -0.53 -0.14
CA ILE A 640 -15.50 0.80 -0.52
C ILE A 640 -16.35 1.85 0.22
N PRO A 641 -15.77 2.72 1.07
CA PRO A 641 -16.55 3.69 1.83
C PRO A 641 -17.26 4.68 0.90
N SER A 642 -18.53 4.98 1.20
CA SER A 642 -19.47 5.70 0.34
C SER A 642 -19.22 7.20 0.15
N ALA A 643 -18.09 7.73 0.62
CA ALA A 643 -17.78 9.16 0.52
C ALA A 643 -16.27 9.38 0.45
N ASP A 644 -15.83 10.06 -0.61
CA ASP A 644 -14.51 10.67 -0.69
C ASP A 644 -14.59 12.02 0.04
N PRO A 645 -13.92 12.25 1.18
CA PRO A 645 -13.82 13.59 1.76
C PRO A 645 -12.90 14.51 0.96
N TRP A 646 -12.35 14.03 -0.17
CA TRP A 646 -11.50 14.78 -1.10
C TRP A 646 -12.17 15.09 -2.45
N SER A 647 -13.48 14.82 -2.58
CA SER A 647 -14.29 15.39 -3.66
C SER A 647 -14.63 16.86 -3.39
#